data_AF-A0A1V8U7Y8-F1
#
_entry.id   AF-A0A1V8U7Y8-F1
#
_cell.length_a   1.000
_cell.length_b   1.000
_cell.length_c   1.000
_cell.angle_alpha   90.00
_cell.angle_beta   90.00
_cell.angle_gamma   90.00
#
_symmetry.space_group_name_H-M   'P 1'
#
loop_
_entity.id
_entity.type
_entity.pdbx_description
1 polymer ?
#
loop_
_entity_poly.entity_id
_entity_poly.type
_entity_poly.pdbx_seq_one_letter_code
_entity_poly.pdbx_strand_id
1 'polypeptide(L)'
;MRAFLRRWVDHVGGYKYALVGQGAEDVTVPASYKSRSVNIWTTKRIAVLIMGASMITGLALLAIGVTAYPHRPAACDTVFAGYQCQPEISHYWGQYSPFYSVPSDISADIPAHCSVTFASVLSRHGARDPTSSKTAAYNATIQQIHKSVRNYTGTYAFLANYSYTLGADQLTLFGENEMINSGIKFYDRYEELASKLTPFIRSSGEARVVESAQNWTQGFHAAKVSDRGARPHGDSAYPYSILAISEDAGVNNTLNHGLCTVFEDGPDGDIAAAAQKTWSNIFAAPIRKRLNADLGANLTITQTIYVMDLCPFNTVASPTGAISPFCALFTEQEWHQYGYYESLNKYYGYSHGNPLGPTQGVGYVNELIARLTNRPVVDHTSTNSTLDSNPSTFPLGRKLYADFSHDNDMTAIFSALGLYNTSTTPMLPNTTVVEAEQAGGYSAAWTVPFAARAYFEKLQCRGEREEYVRVIVNDRVQALEQCDGDRYGRCKLSKFVDTQDAVQKSLDSVTGDKSTGVAGLVFVAVDKQGKEIAAVASGNRGLDSKTPMDLDTVFWIASCTKLLATMACLQAVERGQLSLDDSKQVYKLAPELEKVKVLQDDGSLVDKENDITLRMLLDHTAGFGYEFFNPKLRDFGRPIGFDVFGADQEELMTAPLVNQPGSRWEYGINIDWAGFWLERATGVRLNDWIQKEIMQPLGLKNINMFPGAEMKKNLATMHQRWPEVHGKIEARDHLYRNPLRAETKEQQDRLLHSGGAGAFAKPKEYVQVLATLLNDGKSPITGAQILKAETVKMMFENSIPKHPDFARQGIPAAKAEMTNPAPELYPQEGNPPQGWGLSFMITQEPGATGRGANTGWWAGIANLFWWADREKGVAGMIASQVMPFGDQHVMGQWGACEAAVYAAHSADPDVGSLKV
;
A
#
# COMPACT_ATOMS: atom_id res chain seq x y z
N MET A 1 -37.56 -17.19 -38.47
CA MET A 1 -36.54 -16.11 -38.48
C MET A 1 -35.43 -16.29 -37.43
N ARG A 2 -35.65 -16.93 -36.27
CA ARG A 2 -34.57 -17.26 -35.30
C ARG A 2 -33.68 -18.46 -35.65
N ALA A 3 -34.02 -19.27 -36.65
CA ALA A 3 -33.18 -20.39 -37.11
C ALA A 3 -32.20 -20.03 -38.25
N PHE A 4 -32.35 -18.86 -38.87
CA PHE A 4 -31.48 -18.40 -39.98
C PHE A 4 -30.28 -17.57 -39.48
N LEU A 5 -30.42 -16.91 -38.31
CA LEU A 5 -29.33 -16.17 -37.66
C LEU A 5 -28.33 -17.06 -36.91
N ARG A 6 -28.66 -18.32 -36.62
CA ARG A 6 -27.74 -19.29 -36.01
C ARG A 6 -26.68 -19.84 -36.98
N ARG A 7 -26.85 -19.68 -38.29
CA ARG A 7 -25.91 -20.20 -39.30
C ARG A 7 -24.87 -19.18 -39.79
N TRP A 8 -24.92 -17.94 -39.30
CA TRP A 8 -23.95 -16.90 -39.65
C TRP A 8 -22.85 -16.72 -38.59
N VAL A 9 -23.10 -17.15 -37.35
CA VAL A 9 -22.14 -17.06 -36.23
C VAL A 9 -21.10 -18.20 -36.24
N ASP A 10 -21.40 -19.34 -36.87
CA ASP A 10 -20.46 -20.48 -36.98
C ASP A 10 -19.41 -20.35 -38.12
N HIS A 11 -19.29 -19.18 -38.77
CA HIS A 11 -18.33 -18.98 -39.88
C HIS A 11 -17.35 -17.80 -39.73
N VAL A 12 -17.34 -17.10 -38.60
CA VAL A 12 -16.37 -16.01 -38.33
C VAL A 12 -15.74 -16.11 -36.92
N GLY A 13 -15.88 -17.25 -36.24
CA GLY A 13 -15.23 -17.50 -34.95
C GLY A 13 -14.02 -18.41 -35.09
N GLY A 14 -12.83 -17.84 -35.29
CA GLY A 14 -11.63 -18.65 -35.45
C GLY A 14 -10.32 -17.87 -35.50
N TYR A 15 -10.01 -17.08 -34.47
CA TYR A 15 -8.62 -16.73 -34.16
C TYR A 15 -8.37 -17.00 -32.67
N LYS A 16 -7.75 -18.15 -32.40
CA LYS A 16 -7.13 -18.47 -31.12
C LYS A 16 -5.81 -17.72 -30.99
N TYR A 17 -5.54 -17.31 -29.76
CA TYR A 17 -4.32 -16.77 -29.18
C TYR A 17 -3.02 -17.38 -29.74
N ALA A 18 -2.04 -16.52 -30.02
CA ALA A 18 -0.66 -16.92 -30.25
C ALA A 18 0.08 -17.03 -28.91
N LEU A 19 0.34 -18.26 -28.48
CA LEU A 19 1.42 -18.59 -27.54
C LEU A 19 2.68 -18.86 -28.37
N VAL A 20 3.79 -18.24 -28.01
CA VAL A 20 5.09 -18.41 -28.69
C VAL A 20 5.74 -19.73 -28.23
N GLY A 21 6.05 -20.62 -29.16
CA GLY A 21 6.88 -21.81 -28.92
C GLY A 21 6.97 -22.80 -30.10
N GLN A 22 8.08 -22.71 -30.84
CA GLN A 22 8.81 -23.71 -31.66
C GLN A 22 8.07 -24.68 -32.62
N GLY A 23 8.61 -24.78 -33.85
CA GLY A 23 8.55 -25.98 -34.69
C GLY A 23 8.03 -25.74 -36.10
N ALA A 24 8.94 -25.71 -37.08
CA ALA A 24 8.62 -25.73 -38.51
C ALA A 24 8.20 -27.14 -38.95
N GLU A 25 7.20 -27.25 -39.83
CA GLU A 25 7.21 -28.20 -40.96
C GLU A 25 6.05 -27.92 -41.94
N ASP A 26 6.39 -27.97 -43.23
CA ASP A 26 5.54 -27.82 -44.42
C ASP A 26 4.45 -28.89 -44.51
N VAL A 27 3.20 -28.52 -44.88
CA VAL A 27 2.35 -29.38 -45.73
C VAL A 27 1.45 -28.54 -46.67
N THR A 28 1.38 -29.04 -47.89
CA THR A 28 0.81 -28.56 -49.15
C THR A 28 -0.71 -28.40 -49.23
N VAL A 29 -1.15 -27.50 -50.11
CA VAL A 29 -2.53 -27.29 -50.56
C VAL A 29 -2.81 -28.07 -51.85
N PRO A 30 -3.99 -28.70 -52.03
CA PRO A 30 -4.54 -28.96 -53.34
C PRO A 30 -5.78 -28.11 -53.65
N ALA A 31 -5.81 -27.66 -54.89
CA ALA A 31 -6.83 -26.86 -55.53
C ALA A 31 -8.07 -27.66 -55.99
N SER A 32 -9.10 -26.89 -56.38
CA SER A 32 -10.26 -27.17 -57.25
C SER A 32 -11.59 -26.89 -56.52
N TYR A 33 -12.62 -26.27 -57.11
CA TYR A 33 -13.15 -26.40 -58.46
C TYR A 33 -13.88 -25.12 -58.93
N LYS A 34 -14.09 -25.09 -60.25
CA LYS A 34 -14.49 -23.99 -61.13
C LYS A 34 -15.93 -23.48 -61.02
N SER A 35 -16.03 -22.18 -61.29
CA SER A 35 -17.03 -21.41 -62.06
C SER A 35 -18.31 -22.09 -62.59
N ARG A 36 -19.42 -21.35 -62.51
CA ARG A 36 -20.36 -21.19 -63.63
C ARG A 36 -20.99 -19.79 -63.66
N SER A 37 -20.78 -19.12 -64.79
CA SER A 37 -21.33 -17.85 -65.25
C SER A 37 -22.64 -18.04 -66.03
N VAL A 38 -23.60 -17.11 -65.98
CA VAL A 38 -24.45 -16.72 -67.14
C VAL A 38 -24.91 -15.24 -67.02
N ASN A 39 -24.95 -14.57 -68.18
CA ASN A 39 -25.15 -13.14 -68.49
C ASN A 39 -26.61 -12.66 -68.65
N ILE A 40 -26.82 -11.39 -68.26
CA ILE A 40 -27.51 -10.19 -68.81
C ILE A 40 -28.49 -10.24 -70.02
N TRP A 41 -29.52 -9.36 -69.95
CA TRP A 41 -30.30 -8.59 -70.98
C TRP A 41 -31.77 -9.05 -71.20
N THR A 42 -32.83 -8.33 -70.79
CA THR A 42 -33.52 -7.13 -71.36
C THR A 42 -34.84 -6.99 -70.53
N THR A 43 -35.56 -5.87 -70.35
CA THR A 43 -36.02 -4.82 -71.27
C THR A 43 -36.63 -3.67 -70.44
N LYS A 44 -36.30 -2.41 -70.77
CA LYS A 44 -37.04 -1.21 -70.36
C LYS A 44 -38.34 -1.10 -71.17
N ARG A 45 -39.48 -0.85 -70.52
CA ARG A 45 -40.59 0.02 -70.98
C ARG A 45 -41.68 0.09 -69.90
N ILE A 46 -42.36 1.23 -69.82
CA ILE A 46 -43.43 1.61 -68.87
C ILE A 46 -42.92 2.26 -67.57
N ALA A 47 -42.15 3.33 -67.74
CA ALA A 47 -42.35 4.55 -66.96
C ALA A 47 -43.14 5.53 -67.85
N VAL A 48 -43.91 6.43 -67.25
CA VAL A 48 -44.89 7.37 -67.86
C VAL A 48 -46.30 6.78 -67.98
N LEU A 49 -47.03 6.75 -66.86
CA LEU A 49 -48.50 6.97 -66.77
C LEU A 49 -49.10 6.89 -65.33
N ILE A 50 -48.30 7.05 -64.27
CA ILE A 50 -48.83 7.19 -62.89
C ILE A 50 -48.15 8.37 -62.21
N MET A 51 -48.37 9.58 -62.73
CA MET A 51 -47.80 10.82 -62.19
C MET A 51 -48.85 11.96 -62.17
N GLY A 52 -50.13 11.66 -61.90
CA GLY A 52 -51.20 12.66 -62.06
C GLY A 52 -52.40 12.58 -61.12
N ALA A 53 -52.36 11.85 -60.00
CA ALA A 53 -53.53 11.70 -59.13
C ALA A 53 -53.23 11.63 -57.62
N SER A 54 -52.21 12.35 -57.12
CA SER A 54 -51.93 12.43 -55.67
C SER A 54 -51.53 13.83 -55.20
N MET A 55 -51.90 14.88 -55.93
CA MET A 55 -51.59 16.28 -55.61
C MET A 55 -52.81 17.12 -55.16
N ILE A 56 -53.93 16.51 -54.74
CA ILE A 56 -55.10 17.25 -54.19
C ILE A 56 -55.60 16.67 -52.85
N THR A 57 -54.83 15.80 -52.20
CA THR A 57 -55.07 15.35 -50.80
C THR A 57 -53.96 15.78 -49.84
N GLY A 58 -53.08 16.69 -50.26
CA GLY A 58 -51.95 17.19 -49.45
C GLY A 58 -52.14 18.57 -48.82
N LEU A 59 -53.24 19.29 -49.12
CA LEU A 59 -53.41 20.70 -48.71
C LEU A 59 -54.61 20.97 -47.78
N ALA A 60 -55.35 19.94 -47.36
CA ALA A 60 -56.49 20.08 -46.42
C ALA A 60 -56.22 19.52 -45.01
N LEU A 61 -55.03 18.95 -44.75
CA LEU A 61 -54.64 18.43 -43.42
C LEU A 61 -53.62 19.33 -42.68
N LEU A 62 -53.35 20.53 -43.18
CA LEU A 62 -52.38 21.48 -42.61
C LEU A 62 -53.01 22.61 -41.78
N ALA A 63 -54.32 22.55 -41.50
CA ALA A 63 -55.02 23.61 -40.75
C ALA A 63 -55.82 23.16 -39.52
N ILE A 64 -55.82 21.87 -39.15
CA ILE A 64 -56.43 21.39 -37.90
C ILE A 64 -55.50 20.34 -37.28
N GLY A 65 -54.57 20.80 -36.45
CA GLY A 65 -53.58 19.93 -35.80
C GLY A 65 -52.54 20.67 -34.95
N VAL A 66 -52.90 21.81 -34.36
CA VAL A 66 -52.12 22.42 -33.27
C VAL A 66 -52.71 21.93 -31.96
N THR A 67 -52.49 20.66 -31.63
CA THR A 67 -52.71 20.10 -30.30
C THR A 67 -51.61 19.09 -30.02
N ALA A 68 -50.68 19.50 -29.15
CA ALA A 68 -49.74 18.68 -28.38
C ALA A 68 -49.13 17.47 -29.12
N TYR A 69 -47.99 17.68 -29.78
CA TYR A 69 -47.00 16.60 -29.84
C TYR A 69 -46.60 16.26 -28.40
N PRO A 70 -46.69 15.00 -27.94
CA PRO A 70 -46.09 14.65 -26.67
C PRO A 70 -44.59 14.93 -26.79
N HIS A 71 -44.07 15.83 -25.95
CA HIS A 71 -42.64 15.95 -25.73
C HIS A 71 -42.12 14.53 -25.45
N ARG A 72 -41.28 13.98 -26.34
CA ARG A 72 -40.46 12.81 -25.95
C ARG A 72 -39.64 13.29 -24.76
N PRO A 73 -39.77 12.68 -23.56
CA PRO A 73 -38.88 13.02 -22.46
C PRO A 73 -37.43 12.86 -22.94
N ALA A 74 -36.56 13.81 -22.58
CA ALA A 74 -35.14 13.68 -22.85
C ALA A 74 -34.66 12.33 -22.30
N ALA A 75 -33.80 11.63 -23.04
CA ALA A 75 -33.19 10.40 -22.55
C ALA A 75 -32.45 10.73 -21.25
N CYS A 76 -32.81 10.06 -20.15
CA CYS A 76 -32.24 10.33 -18.84
C CYS A 76 -30.89 9.63 -18.64
N ASP A 77 -30.45 8.75 -19.55
CA ASP A 77 -29.04 8.38 -19.70
C ASP A 77 -28.41 9.17 -20.85
N THR A 78 -27.28 9.82 -20.59
CA THR A 78 -26.59 10.66 -21.58
C THR A 78 -25.08 10.42 -21.54
N VAL A 79 -24.40 10.68 -22.65
CA VAL A 79 -22.93 10.58 -22.75
C VAL A 79 -22.21 11.33 -21.62
N PHE A 80 -22.67 12.54 -21.30
CA PHE A 80 -21.95 13.42 -20.37
C PHE A 80 -22.43 13.31 -18.92
N ALA A 81 -23.73 13.34 -18.66
CA ALA A 81 -24.25 13.28 -17.30
C ALA A 81 -24.41 11.84 -16.77
N GLY A 82 -24.33 10.83 -17.65
CA GLY A 82 -24.69 9.46 -17.30
C GLY A 82 -26.18 9.32 -17.01
N TYR A 83 -26.52 8.39 -16.13
CA TYR A 83 -27.88 8.00 -15.78
C TYR A 83 -28.50 8.92 -14.71
N GLN A 84 -29.56 9.61 -15.08
CA GLN A 84 -30.27 10.64 -14.32
C GLN A 84 -31.77 10.31 -14.15
N CYS A 85 -32.16 9.04 -14.35
CA CYS A 85 -33.54 8.62 -14.19
C CYS A 85 -33.82 8.31 -12.71
N GLN A 86 -34.68 9.10 -12.04
CA GLN A 86 -34.97 8.95 -10.60
C GLN A 86 -33.70 8.95 -9.73
N PRO A 87 -32.88 10.02 -9.77
CA PRO A 87 -31.61 10.09 -9.05
C PRO A 87 -31.76 9.86 -7.53
N GLU A 88 -32.91 10.24 -6.95
CA GLU A 88 -33.27 9.99 -5.55
C GLU A 88 -33.28 8.50 -5.16
N ILE A 89 -33.29 7.59 -6.14
CA ILE A 89 -33.21 6.14 -5.93
C ILE A 89 -31.98 5.57 -6.65
N SER A 90 -31.82 5.86 -7.95
CA SER A 90 -30.82 5.21 -8.79
C SER A 90 -29.38 5.52 -8.42
N HIS A 91 -29.14 6.64 -7.74
CA HIS A 91 -27.80 7.05 -7.29
C HIS A 91 -27.40 6.43 -5.95
N TYR A 92 -28.29 5.64 -5.34
CA TYR A 92 -28.11 5.00 -4.04
C TYR A 92 -28.11 3.47 -4.12
N TRP A 93 -27.75 2.90 -5.27
CA TRP A 93 -27.60 1.44 -5.45
C TRP A 93 -26.16 0.96 -5.23
N GLY A 94 -25.30 1.77 -4.61
CA GLY A 94 -23.89 1.45 -4.40
C GLY A 94 -23.17 1.17 -5.72
N GLN A 95 -22.37 0.10 -5.77
CA GLN A 95 -21.71 -0.34 -7.00
C GLN A 95 -22.68 -0.83 -8.10
N TYR A 96 -23.97 -0.99 -7.81
CA TYR A 96 -24.98 -1.38 -8.81
C TYR A 96 -25.67 -0.17 -9.47
N SER A 97 -25.33 1.04 -9.03
CA SER A 97 -25.77 2.27 -9.70
C SER A 97 -25.16 2.31 -11.10
N PRO A 98 -25.93 2.59 -12.17
CA PRO A 98 -25.36 3.05 -13.44
C PRO A 98 -24.46 4.27 -13.23
N PHE A 99 -23.49 4.49 -14.11
CA PHE A 99 -22.63 5.66 -13.98
C PHE A 99 -23.47 6.94 -14.04
N TYR A 100 -23.15 7.90 -13.16
CA TYR A 100 -23.58 9.28 -13.25
C TYR A 100 -22.43 10.20 -12.91
N SER A 101 -22.46 11.42 -13.45
CA SER A 101 -21.52 12.47 -13.08
C SER A 101 -21.77 12.89 -11.63
N VAL A 102 -20.79 12.73 -10.75
CA VAL A 102 -20.97 13.01 -9.31
C VAL A 102 -20.58 14.47 -8.99
N PRO A 103 -21.15 15.07 -7.93
CA PRO A 103 -20.81 16.44 -7.52
C PRO A 103 -19.31 16.64 -7.27
N SER A 104 -18.79 17.81 -7.66
CA SER A 104 -17.38 18.18 -7.51
C SER A 104 -17.23 19.63 -7.05
N ASP A 105 -16.49 19.84 -5.97
CA ASP A 105 -16.19 21.18 -5.44
C ASP A 105 -15.16 21.93 -6.32
N ILE A 106 -14.37 21.17 -7.09
CA ILE A 106 -13.34 21.67 -7.99
C ILE A 106 -13.80 21.39 -9.43
N SER A 107 -13.73 22.41 -10.29
CA SER A 107 -14.11 22.24 -11.71
C SER A 107 -13.20 21.21 -12.41
N ALA A 108 -13.84 20.30 -13.15
CA ALA A 108 -13.16 19.32 -14.00
C ALA A 108 -12.63 19.91 -15.31
N ASP A 109 -12.91 21.19 -15.61
CA ASP A 109 -12.39 21.84 -16.81
C ASP A 109 -10.86 21.88 -16.81
N ILE A 110 -10.26 21.84 -18.00
CA ILE A 110 -8.82 22.08 -18.13
C ILE A 110 -8.56 23.57 -17.83
N PRO A 111 -7.69 23.92 -16.85
CA PRO A 111 -7.43 25.32 -16.54
C PRO A 111 -6.91 26.07 -17.77
N ALA A 112 -7.37 27.29 -18.00
CA ALA A 112 -7.16 28.07 -19.24
C ALA A 112 -5.70 28.33 -19.67
N HIS A 113 -4.73 28.03 -18.81
CA HIS A 113 -3.29 28.19 -19.08
C HIS A 113 -2.55 26.86 -19.13
N CYS A 114 -3.26 25.74 -19.19
CA CYS A 114 -2.71 24.40 -19.18
C CYS A 114 -3.19 23.61 -20.39
N SER A 115 -2.38 22.64 -20.81
CA SER A 115 -2.76 21.63 -21.80
C SER A 115 -2.49 20.24 -21.25
N VAL A 116 -3.33 19.27 -21.62
CA VAL A 116 -3.16 17.88 -21.22
C VAL A 116 -2.05 17.26 -22.09
N THR A 117 -1.02 16.71 -21.46
CA THR A 117 0.12 16.06 -22.13
C THR A 117 0.05 14.53 -22.05
N PHE A 118 -0.75 14.01 -21.12
CA PHE A 118 -0.99 12.59 -20.88
C PHE A 118 -2.39 12.41 -20.28
N ALA A 119 -3.11 11.38 -20.71
CA ALA A 119 -4.36 10.94 -20.08
C ALA A 119 -4.42 9.40 -20.03
N SER A 120 -4.73 8.85 -18.86
CA SER A 120 -5.04 7.43 -18.66
C SER A 120 -6.44 7.30 -18.10
N VAL A 121 -7.23 6.34 -18.59
CA VAL A 121 -8.49 5.94 -17.97
C VAL A 121 -8.34 4.58 -17.30
N LEU A 122 -8.80 4.46 -16.05
CA LEU A 122 -9.11 3.20 -15.39
C LEU A 122 -10.63 3.08 -15.31
N SER A 123 -11.19 2.07 -15.96
CA SER A 123 -12.65 1.90 -16.09
C SER A 123 -13.11 0.57 -15.52
N ARG A 124 -14.27 0.57 -14.87
CA ARG A 124 -15.01 -0.66 -14.59
C ARG A 124 -15.74 -1.12 -15.85
N HIS A 125 -16.12 -2.39 -15.88
CA HIS A 125 -17.11 -2.89 -16.82
C HIS A 125 -18.49 -2.17 -16.68
N GLY A 126 -19.29 -2.19 -17.74
CA GLY A 126 -20.65 -1.65 -17.76
C GLY A 126 -21.65 -2.46 -16.92
N ALA A 127 -22.91 -2.03 -16.90
CA ALA A 127 -23.98 -2.75 -16.21
C ALA A 127 -24.17 -4.17 -16.74
N ARG A 128 -24.33 -5.10 -15.81
CA ARG A 128 -24.38 -6.54 -16.09
C ARG A 128 -25.56 -7.21 -15.39
N ASP A 129 -25.86 -8.42 -15.83
CA ASP A 129 -26.68 -9.36 -15.08
C ASP A 129 -26.04 -9.71 -13.72
N PRO A 130 -26.81 -10.21 -12.74
CA PRO A 130 -26.27 -10.72 -11.49
C PRO A 130 -25.24 -11.83 -11.72
N THR A 131 -24.41 -12.12 -10.74
CA THR A 131 -23.52 -13.28 -10.86
C THR A 131 -24.30 -14.59 -10.87
N SER A 132 -23.75 -15.66 -11.42
CA SER A 132 -24.42 -16.98 -11.43
C SER A 132 -24.95 -17.41 -10.05
N SER A 133 -24.18 -17.20 -8.98
CA SER A 133 -24.60 -17.52 -7.60
C SER A 133 -25.74 -16.63 -7.10
N LYS A 134 -25.71 -15.34 -7.40
CA LYS A 134 -26.78 -14.39 -7.05
C LYS A 134 -28.04 -14.63 -7.86
N THR A 135 -27.93 -14.96 -9.15
CA THR A 135 -29.09 -15.32 -9.98
C THR A 135 -29.86 -16.50 -9.39
N ALA A 136 -29.16 -17.54 -8.92
CA ALA A 136 -29.81 -18.66 -8.24
C ALA A 136 -30.53 -18.21 -6.95
N ALA A 137 -29.88 -17.38 -6.12
CA ALA A 137 -30.43 -16.90 -4.86
C ALA A 137 -31.65 -15.96 -5.05
N TYR A 138 -31.59 -15.07 -6.04
CA TYR A 138 -32.69 -14.15 -6.35
C TYR A 138 -33.90 -14.89 -6.91
N ASN A 139 -33.68 -15.82 -7.85
CA ASN A 139 -34.75 -16.66 -8.38
C ASN A 139 -35.41 -17.50 -7.27
N ALA A 140 -34.62 -18.11 -6.37
CA ALA A 140 -35.16 -18.85 -5.22
C ALA A 140 -36.00 -17.95 -4.29
N THR A 141 -35.60 -16.70 -4.09
CA THR A 141 -36.34 -15.72 -3.28
C THR A 141 -37.69 -15.39 -3.93
N ILE A 142 -37.73 -15.19 -5.25
CA ILE A 142 -38.98 -14.96 -6.00
C ILE A 142 -39.90 -16.18 -5.96
N GLN A 143 -39.35 -17.39 -6.11
CA GLN A 143 -40.13 -18.63 -5.99
C GLN A 143 -40.73 -18.80 -4.59
N GLN A 144 -40.00 -18.42 -3.54
CA GLN A 144 -40.54 -18.40 -2.18
C GLN A 144 -41.72 -17.42 -2.06
N ILE A 145 -41.59 -16.21 -2.60
CA ILE A 145 -42.67 -15.20 -2.63
C ILE A 145 -43.90 -15.80 -3.36
N HIS A 146 -43.73 -16.35 -4.56
CA HIS A 146 -44.82 -16.98 -5.31
C HIS A 146 -45.49 -18.15 -4.57
N LYS A 147 -44.70 -18.95 -3.84
CA LYS A 147 -45.22 -20.09 -3.08
C LYS A 147 -46.00 -19.68 -1.85
N SER A 148 -45.60 -18.61 -1.18
CA SER A 148 -46.12 -18.19 0.14
C SER A 148 -47.25 -17.17 0.04
N VAL A 149 -47.14 -16.20 -0.86
CA VAL A 149 -48.09 -15.10 -1.01
C VAL A 149 -49.33 -15.58 -1.77
N ARG A 150 -50.51 -15.14 -1.31
CA ARG A 150 -51.81 -15.52 -1.90
C ARG A 150 -52.54 -14.36 -2.57
N ASN A 151 -52.24 -13.13 -2.16
CA ASN A 151 -52.86 -11.92 -2.70
C ASN A 151 -51.78 -10.84 -2.87
N TYR A 152 -51.67 -10.30 -4.08
CA TYR A 152 -50.73 -9.22 -4.40
C TYR A 152 -51.54 -7.95 -4.65
N THR A 153 -51.36 -6.95 -3.79
CA THR A 153 -52.14 -5.69 -3.85
C THR A 153 -51.21 -4.48 -3.84
N GLY A 154 -51.72 -3.33 -4.29
CA GLY A 154 -50.95 -2.08 -4.29
C GLY A 154 -49.64 -2.18 -5.10
N THR A 155 -48.55 -1.66 -4.54
CA THR A 155 -47.21 -1.65 -5.16
C THR A 155 -46.65 -3.06 -5.39
N TYR A 156 -47.18 -4.09 -4.73
CA TYR A 156 -46.77 -5.48 -4.90
C TYR A 156 -47.48 -6.21 -6.05
N ALA A 157 -48.51 -5.61 -6.67
CA ALA A 157 -49.35 -6.29 -7.65
C ALA A 157 -48.57 -6.91 -8.83
N PHE A 158 -47.47 -6.27 -9.25
CA PHE A 158 -46.64 -6.78 -10.34
C PHE A 158 -45.97 -8.12 -10.02
N LEU A 159 -45.70 -8.42 -8.74
CA LEU A 159 -45.04 -9.65 -8.32
C LEU A 159 -45.85 -10.91 -8.67
N ALA A 160 -47.18 -10.79 -8.77
CA ALA A 160 -48.06 -11.90 -9.15
C ALA A 160 -47.68 -12.50 -10.52
N ASN A 161 -47.24 -11.65 -11.44
CA ASN A 161 -46.91 -12.01 -12.83
C ASN A 161 -45.43 -11.86 -13.15
N TYR A 162 -44.62 -11.40 -12.19
CA TYR A 162 -43.18 -11.27 -12.39
C TYR A 162 -42.57 -12.66 -12.59
N SER A 163 -41.76 -12.81 -13.64
CA SER A 163 -40.97 -14.02 -13.88
C SER A 163 -39.51 -13.62 -13.87
N TYR A 164 -38.66 -14.37 -13.17
CA TYR A 164 -37.23 -14.11 -13.15
C TYR A 164 -36.63 -14.48 -14.52
N THR A 165 -36.22 -13.46 -15.29
CA THR A 165 -35.66 -13.63 -16.64
C THR A 165 -34.26 -13.03 -16.81
N LEU A 166 -33.64 -12.57 -15.72
CA LEU A 166 -32.28 -12.03 -15.77
C LEU A 166 -31.28 -13.14 -16.13
N GLY A 167 -30.21 -12.77 -16.83
CA GLY A 167 -29.13 -13.68 -17.18
C GLY A 167 -28.17 -13.92 -16.03
N ALA A 168 -26.91 -14.21 -16.36
CA ALA A 168 -25.84 -14.37 -15.39
C ALA A 168 -24.50 -13.87 -15.97
N ASP A 169 -23.79 -13.06 -15.19
CA ASP A 169 -22.40 -12.60 -15.40
C ASP A 169 -22.15 -11.70 -16.63
N GLN A 170 -23.00 -11.75 -17.65
CA GLN A 170 -22.86 -11.02 -18.92
C GLN A 170 -23.22 -9.53 -18.79
N LEU A 171 -22.64 -8.70 -19.67
CA LEU A 171 -23.12 -7.34 -19.84
C LEU A 171 -24.57 -7.33 -20.33
N THR A 172 -25.30 -6.29 -19.93
CA THR A 172 -26.61 -5.97 -20.49
C THR A 172 -26.43 -5.04 -21.70
N LEU A 173 -27.42 -5.00 -22.59
CA LEU A 173 -27.43 -4.02 -23.69
C LEU A 173 -27.31 -2.57 -23.20
N PHE A 174 -27.85 -2.29 -22.01
CA PHE A 174 -27.69 -0.99 -21.35
C PHE A 174 -26.23 -0.74 -20.96
N GLY A 175 -25.58 -1.72 -20.33
CA GLY A 175 -24.15 -1.63 -19.95
C GLY A 175 -23.19 -1.55 -21.13
N GLU A 176 -23.48 -2.23 -22.24
CA GLU A 176 -22.74 -2.05 -23.50
C GLU A 176 -22.80 -0.58 -23.95
N ASN A 177 -23.99 0.03 -23.91
CA ASN A 177 -24.20 1.43 -24.28
C ASN A 177 -23.52 2.41 -23.30
N GLU A 178 -23.49 2.11 -21.99
CA GLU A 178 -22.73 2.90 -21.02
C GLU A 178 -21.24 2.98 -21.40
N MET A 179 -20.67 1.86 -21.86
CA MET A 179 -19.26 1.80 -22.26
C MET A 179 -19.01 2.54 -23.59
N ILE A 180 -19.93 2.45 -24.56
CA ILE A 180 -19.89 3.28 -25.77
C ILE A 180 -19.91 4.77 -25.40
N ASN A 181 -20.84 5.18 -24.53
CA ASN A 181 -20.94 6.53 -24.01
C ASN A 181 -19.63 6.98 -23.32
N SER A 182 -19.04 6.11 -22.50
CA SER A 182 -17.76 6.36 -21.84
C SER A 182 -16.60 6.59 -22.83
N GLY A 183 -16.55 5.82 -23.92
CA GLY A 183 -15.57 6.00 -25.00
C GLY A 183 -15.73 7.33 -25.74
N ILE A 184 -16.98 7.71 -26.07
CA ILE A 184 -17.30 9.02 -26.68
C ILE A 184 -16.86 10.14 -25.75
N LYS A 185 -17.20 10.05 -24.45
CA LYS A 185 -16.88 11.08 -23.47
C LYS A 185 -15.36 11.24 -23.28
N PHE A 186 -14.60 10.15 -23.27
CA PHE A 186 -13.14 10.22 -23.19
C PHE A 186 -12.54 10.88 -24.43
N TYR A 187 -13.06 10.56 -25.63
CA TYR A 187 -12.62 11.23 -26.87
C TYR A 187 -12.86 12.74 -26.79
N ASP A 188 -14.09 13.14 -26.44
CA ASP A 188 -14.50 14.55 -26.36
C ASP A 188 -13.63 15.33 -25.35
N ARG A 189 -13.42 14.78 -24.15
CA ARG A 189 -12.60 15.41 -23.11
C ARG A 189 -11.14 15.62 -23.53
N TYR A 190 -10.57 14.67 -24.27
CA TYR A 190 -9.15 14.67 -24.65
C TYR A 190 -8.95 14.83 -26.16
N GLU A 191 -9.88 15.48 -26.86
CA GLU A 191 -9.93 15.62 -28.32
C GLU A 191 -8.58 16.03 -28.92
N GLU A 192 -7.88 16.98 -28.28
CA GLU A 192 -6.59 17.50 -28.75
C GLU A 192 -5.52 16.40 -28.91
N LEU A 193 -5.52 15.41 -28.01
CA LEU A 193 -4.66 14.22 -28.06
C LEU A 193 -5.32 13.08 -28.86
N ALA A 194 -6.60 12.80 -28.60
CA ALA A 194 -7.35 11.66 -29.12
C ALA A 194 -7.58 11.70 -30.63
N SER A 195 -7.74 12.89 -31.21
CA SER A 195 -7.84 13.09 -32.67
C SER A 195 -6.58 12.62 -33.42
N LYS A 196 -5.42 12.61 -32.76
CA LYS A 196 -4.11 12.32 -33.35
C LYS A 196 -3.52 10.98 -32.92
N LEU A 197 -3.91 10.48 -31.74
CA LEU A 197 -3.28 9.34 -31.09
C LEU A 197 -4.27 8.18 -30.92
N THR A 198 -3.72 6.98 -30.78
CA THR A 198 -4.48 5.76 -30.46
C THR A 198 -4.08 5.33 -29.05
N PRO A 199 -5.04 5.09 -28.13
CA PRO A 199 -4.73 4.64 -26.78
C PRO A 199 -4.11 3.24 -26.80
N PHE A 200 -3.22 2.97 -25.83
CA PHE A 200 -2.84 1.60 -25.49
C PHE A 200 -3.85 1.04 -24.51
N ILE A 201 -4.38 -0.16 -24.79
CA ILE A 201 -5.54 -0.70 -24.08
C ILE A 201 -5.21 -2.04 -23.43
N ARG A 202 -5.50 -2.17 -22.14
CA ARG A 202 -5.48 -3.43 -21.40
C ARG A 202 -6.83 -3.71 -20.76
N SER A 203 -7.12 -4.97 -20.53
CA SER A 203 -8.31 -5.41 -19.81
C SER A 203 -7.94 -6.54 -18.88
N SER A 204 -8.56 -6.61 -17.71
CA SER A 204 -8.61 -7.87 -16.99
C SER A 204 -9.36 -8.94 -17.80
N GLY A 205 -9.00 -10.20 -17.59
CA GLY A 205 -9.28 -11.33 -18.48
C GLY A 205 -10.71 -11.86 -18.44
N GLU A 206 -11.59 -11.24 -17.67
CA GLU A 206 -12.98 -11.65 -17.61
C GLU A 206 -13.81 -11.12 -18.79
N ALA A 207 -14.69 -11.99 -19.32
CA ALA A 207 -15.46 -11.72 -20.54
C ALA A 207 -16.19 -10.36 -20.53
N ARG A 208 -16.86 -10.02 -19.43
CA ARG A 208 -17.59 -8.75 -19.30
C ARG A 208 -16.67 -7.52 -19.31
N VAL A 209 -15.44 -7.66 -18.84
CA VAL A 209 -14.45 -6.57 -18.81
C VAL A 209 -13.85 -6.38 -20.19
N VAL A 210 -13.51 -7.49 -20.87
CA VAL A 210 -13.02 -7.47 -22.26
C VAL A 210 -14.08 -6.90 -23.21
N GLU A 211 -15.33 -7.31 -23.07
CA GLU A 211 -16.45 -6.78 -23.86
C GLU A 211 -16.70 -5.29 -23.56
N SER A 212 -16.55 -4.87 -22.31
CA SER A 212 -16.62 -3.45 -21.95
C SER A 212 -15.52 -2.64 -22.62
N ALA A 213 -14.29 -3.16 -22.67
CA ALA A 213 -13.19 -2.54 -23.40
C ALA A 213 -13.53 -2.41 -24.90
N GLN A 214 -14.08 -3.47 -25.52
CA GLN A 214 -14.50 -3.43 -26.93
C GLN A 214 -15.56 -2.35 -27.18
N ASN A 215 -16.63 -2.30 -26.38
CA ASN A 215 -17.68 -1.28 -26.50
C ASN A 215 -17.15 0.14 -26.28
N TRP A 216 -16.23 0.32 -25.33
CA TRP A 216 -15.54 1.59 -25.15
C TRP A 216 -14.73 1.99 -26.38
N THR A 217 -13.98 1.07 -26.98
CA THR A 217 -13.23 1.35 -28.22
C THR A 217 -14.13 1.72 -29.40
N GLN A 218 -15.33 1.13 -29.48
CA GLN A 218 -16.32 1.49 -30.49
C GLN A 218 -16.80 2.92 -30.31
N GLY A 219 -17.12 3.34 -29.08
CA GLY A 219 -17.51 4.70 -28.77
C GLY A 219 -16.42 5.73 -29.08
N PHE A 220 -15.19 5.45 -28.64
CA PHE A 220 -14.02 6.28 -28.92
C PHE A 220 -13.78 6.42 -30.44
N HIS A 221 -13.82 5.32 -31.18
CA HIS A 221 -13.68 5.31 -32.63
C HIS A 221 -14.79 6.11 -33.32
N ALA A 222 -16.05 5.91 -32.93
CA ALA A 222 -17.20 6.60 -33.49
C ALA A 222 -17.10 8.13 -33.32
N ALA A 223 -16.66 8.59 -32.15
CA ALA A 223 -16.39 10.01 -31.91
C ALA A 223 -15.25 10.53 -32.80
N LYS A 224 -14.15 9.75 -32.90
CA LYS A 224 -12.98 10.10 -33.72
C LYS A 224 -13.26 10.24 -35.21
N VAL A 225 -14.05 9.35 -35.79
CA VAL A 225 -14.39 9.43 -37.22
C VAL A 225 -15.45 10.50 -37.53
N SER A 226 -16.20 10.94 -36.51
CA SER A 226 -17.20 12.00 -36.63
C SER A 226 -16.58 13.41 -36.50
N ASP A 227 -15.40 13.50 -35.89
CA ASP A 227 -14.62 14.73 -35.78
C ASP A 227 -14.02 15.13 -37.15
N ARG A 228 -14.47 16.27 -37.68
CA ARG A 228 -14.00 16.81 -38.98
C ARG A 228 -12.57 17.38 -38.92
N GLY A 229 -12.05 17.63 -37.72
CA GLY A 229 -10.68 18.07 -37.46
C GLY A 229 -9.69 16.91 -37.31
N ALA A 230 -10.16 15.70 -37.01
CA ALA A 230 -9.38 14.48 -37.09
C ALA A 230 -8.97 14.19 -38.56
N ARG A 231 -7.80 13.58 -38.76
CA ARG A 231 -7.15 13.44 -40.09
C ARG A 231 -8.15 13.06 -41.21
N PRO A 232 -8.03 13.61 -42.43
CA PRO A 232 -8.99 13.40 -43.55
C PRO A 232 -9.02 11.97 -44.13
N HIS A 233 -8.45 10.97 -43.45
CA HIS A 233 -8.30 9.59 -43.92
C HIS A 233 -8.96 8.52 -43.03
N GLY A 234 -9.80 8.92 -42.06
CA GLY A 234 -10.43 7.99 -41.12
C GLY A 234 -9.46 7.46 -40.06
N ASP A 235 -9.91 6.47 -39.28
CA ASP A 235 -9.12 5.87 -38.18
C ASP A 235 -8.69 4.45 -38.53
N SER A 236 -7.57 4.34 -39.27
CA SER A 236 -7.04 3.08 -39.80
C SER A 236 -6.49 2.13 -38.73
N ALA A 237 -6.39 2.57 -37.48
CA ALA A 237 -5.93 1.74 -36.36
C ALA A 237 -7.05 0.88 -35.76
N TYR A 238 -8.31 1.13 -36.13
CA TYR A 238 -9.45 0.35 -35.66
C TYR A 238 -9.60 -0.96 -36.47
N PRO A 239 -9.89 -2.12 -35.83
CA PRO A 239 -10.10 -2.31 -34.39
C PRO A 239 -8.78 -2.23 -33.59
N TYR A 240 -8.82 -1.54 -32.45
CA TYR A 240 -7.64 -1.41 -31.59
C TYR A 240 -7.32 -2.72 -30.88
N SER A 241 -6.04 -3.00 -30.66
CA SER A 241 -5.59 -4.17 -29.89
C SER A 241 -5.87 -3.97 -28.39
N ILE A 242 -6.42 -5.01 -27.76
CA ILE A 242 -6.69 -5.07 -26.32
C ILE A 242 -5.81 -6.20 -25.75
N LEU A 243 -4.93 -5.86 -24.81
CA LEU A 243 -4.18 -6.86 -24.05
C LEU A 243 -5.05 -7.35 -22.88
N ALA A 244 -5.61 -8.55 -23.00
CA ALA A 244 -6.33 -9.20 -21.91
C ALA A 244 -5.33 -9.91 -20.99
N ILE A 245 -5.32 -9.55 -19.70
CA ILE A 245 -4.46 -10.16 -18.66
C ILE A 245 -5.28 -11.22 -17.94
N SER A 246 -4.79 -12.46 -17.83
CA SER A 246 -5.57 -13.55 -17.23
C SER A 246 -5.93 -13.27 -15.76
N GLU A 247 -7.08 -13.79 -15.33
CA GLU A 247 -7.53 -13.86 -13.93
C GLU A 247 -7.39 -15.27 -13.35
N ASP A 248 -6.69 -16.17 -14.06
CA ASP A 248 -6.40 -17.49 -13.54
C ASP A 248 -5.61 -17.40 -12.23
N ALA A 249 -5.87 -18.32 -11.31
CA ALA A 249 -5.19 -18.38 -10.02
C ALA A 249 -3.65 -18.41 -10.20
N GLY A 250 -2.96 -17.56 -9.43
CA GLY A 250 -1.49 -17.43 -9.48
C GLY A 250 -0.94 -16.56 -10.61
N VAL A 251 -1.80 -15.91 -11.40
CA VAL A 251 -1.37 -14.94 -12.42
C VAL A 251 -1.25 -13.54 -11.81
N ASN A 252 -0.08 -12.93 -11.98
CA ASN A 252 0.14 -11.53 -11.62
C ASN A 252 -0.70 -10.61 -12.53
N ASN A 253 -1.69 -9.93 -11.95
CA ASN A 253 -2.59 -9.03 -12.64
C ASN A 253 -2.87 -7.79 -11.78
N THR A 254 -2.47 -6.61 -12.24
CA THR A 254 -2.70 -5.35 -11.55
C THR A 254 -4.14 -4.83 -11.66
N LEU A 255 -4.95 -5.47 -12.51
CA LEU A 255 -6.35 -5.14 -12.76
C LEU A 255 -7.34 -6.11 -12.09
N ASN A 256 -6.83 -7.10 -11.35
CA ASN A 256 -7.63 -8.07 -10.60
C ASN A 256 -6.82 -8.69 -9.44
N HIS A 257 -7.33 -8.54 -8.22
CA HIS A 257 -6.78 -9.11 -7.00
C HIS A 257 -6.92 -10.64 -6.96
N GLY A 258 -6.13 -11.31 -6.12
CA GLY A 258 -6.16 -12.78 -6.00
C GLY A 258 -4.82 -13.44 -5.64
N LEU A 259 -3.74 -12.66 -5.53
CA LEU A 259 -2.40 -13.17 -5.20
C LEU A 259 -2.05 -13.05 -3.72
N CYS A 260 -2.70 -12.13 -2.99
CA CYS A 260 -2.40 -11.88 -1.59
C CYS A 260 -3.18 -12.87 -0.72
N THR A 261 -2.59 -14.04 -0.43
CA THR A 261 -3.27 -15.12 0.31
C THR A 261 -3.88 -14.66 1.64
N VAL A 262 -3.22 -13.79 2.39
CA VAL A 262 -3.74 -13.28 3.67
C VAL A 262 -4.94 -12.34 3.47
N PHE A 263 -4.99 -11.62 2.34
CA PHE A 263 -6.15 -10.79 2.02
C PHE A 263 -7.35 -11.66 1.58
N GLU A 264 -7.12 -12.69 0.76
CA GLU A 264 -8.19 -13.57 0.26
C GLU A 264 -8.72 -14.54 1.33
N ASP A 265 -7.82 -15.18 2.08
CA ASP A 265 -8.11 -16.32 2.96
C ASP A 265 -7.72 -16.09 4.43
N GLY A 266 -7.20 -14.91 4.76
CA GLY A 266 -6.71 -14.61 6.10
C GLY A 266 -7.79 -14.17 7.09
N PRO A 267 -7.40 -13.81 8.32
CA PRO A 267 -8.32 -13.53 9.43
C PRO A 267 -9.24 -12.32 9.19
N ASP A 268 -8.87 -11.45 8.25
CA ASP A 268 -9.58 -10.21 7.92
C ASP A 268 -10.58 -10.38 6.76
N GLY A 269 -10.70 -11.57 6.17
CA GLY A 269 -11.60 -11.83 5.03
C GLY A 269 -13.09 -11.59 5.32
N ASP A 270 -13.48 -11.63 6.60
CA ASP A 270 -14.87 -11.43 7.03
C ASP A 270 -15.20 -10.00 7.49
N ILE A 271 -14.25 -9.06 7.52
CA ILE A 271 -14.48 -7.70 8.08
C ILE A 271 -15.62 -6.97 7.35
N ALA A 272 -15.63 -7.02 6.01
CA ALA A 272 -16.69 -6.43 5.20
C ALA A 272 -18.05 -7.04 5.50
N ALA A 273 -18.11 -8.39 5.54
CA ALA A 273 -19.33 -9.12 5.86
C ALA A 273 -19.83 -8.80 7.28
N ALA A 274 -18.93 -8.65 8.26
CA ALA A 274 -19.26 -8.28 9.62
C ALA A 274 -19.82 -6.85 9.73
N ALA A 275 -19.21 -5.88 9.03
CA ALA A 275 -19.71 -4.50 8.96
C ALA A 275 -21.10 -4.44 8.32
N GLN A 276 -21.28 -5.11 7.18
CA GLN A 276 -22.56 -5.23 6.49
C GLN A 276 -23.63 -5.94 7.33
N LYS A 277 -23.26 -6.98 8.08
CA LYS A 277 -24.17 -7.69 8.98
C LYS A 277 -24.65 -6.79 10.12
N THR A 278 -23.74 -6.03 10.72
CA THR A 278 -24.10 -5.05 11.76
C THR A 278 -25.12 -4.04 11.22
N TRP A 279 -24.83 -3.46 10.05
CA TRP A 279 -25.70 -2.45 9.46
C TRP A 279 -27.05 -3.01 8.99
N SER A 280 -27.05 -4.16 8.30
CA SER A 280 -28.29 -4.79 7.81
C SER A 280 -29.25 -5.18 8.92
N ASN A 281 -28.76 -5.53 10.11
CA ASN A 281 -29.61 -5.76 11.28
C ASN A 281 -30.35 -4.51 11.76
N ILE A 282 -29.83 -3.32 11.44
CA ILE A 282 -30.44 -2.03 11.79
C ILE A 282 -31.45 -1.63 10.71
N PHE A 283 -31.01 -1.53 9.45
CA PHE A 283 -31.82 -0.90 8.41
C PHE A 283 -32.79 -1.88 7.72
N ALA A 284 -32.38 -3.12 7.48
CA ALA A 284 -33.21 -4.09 6.75
C ALA A 284 -34.22 -4.81 7.65
N ALA A 285 -34.04 -4.80 8.97
CA ALA A 285 -34.97 -5.45 9.91
C ALA A 285 -36.38 -4.81 9.93
N PRO A 286 -36.54 -3.46 9.95
CA PRO A 286 -37.83 -2.80 9.76
C PRO A 286 -38.46 -3.10 8.39
N ILE A 287 -37.66 -3.09 7.32
CA ILE A 287 -38.10 -3.38 5.94
C ILE A 287 -38.66 -4.81 5.85
N ARG A 288 -37.90 -5.79 6.34
CA ARG A 288 -38.32 -7.19 6.41
C ARG A 288 -39.65 -7.35 7.15
N LYS A 289 -39.81 -6.64 8.28
CA LYS A 289 -41.06 -6.68 9.06
C LYS A 289 -42.23 -6.16 8.24
N ARG A 290 -42.06 -5.05 7.51
CA ARG A 290 -43.09 -4.51 6.60
C ARG A 290 -43.42 -5.50 5.47
N LEU A 291 -42.42 -5.93 4.70
CA LEU A 291 -42.65 -6.84 3.57
C LEU A 291 -43.35 -8.14 4.00
N ASN A 292 -42.97 -8.71 5.15
CA ASN A 292 -43.61 -9.91 5.66
C ASN A 292 -45.03 -9.68 6.19
N ALA A 293 -45.32 -8.50 6.75
CA ALA A 293 -46.68 -8.13 7.15
C ALA A 293 -47.59 -7.94 5.91
N ASP A 294 -47.07 -7.30 4.87
CA ASP A 294 -47.85 -6.98 3.67
C ASP A 294 -48.09 -8.21 2.78
N LEU A 295 -47.10 -9.10 2.67
CA LEU A 295 -47.14 -10.23 1.74
C LEU A 295 -47.38 -11.58 2.41
N GLY A 296 -47.00 -11.75 3.69
CA GLY A 296 -46.93 -13.07 4.31
C GLY A 296 -45.81 -13.96 3.77
N ALA A 297 -44.77 -13.37 3.16
CA ALA A 297 -43.73 -14.09 2.42
C ALA A 297 -42.65 -14.78 3.28
N ASN A 298 -42.61 -14.47 4.58
CA ASN A 298 -41.64 -14.99 5.57
C ASN A 298 -40.16 -14.88 5.12
N LEU A 299 -39.78 -13.71 4.58
CA LEU A 299 -38.43 -13.38 4.13
C LEU A 299 -37.47 -13.20 5.30
N THR A 300 -36.22 -13.61 5.11
CA THR A 300 -35.08 -13.29 5.99
C THR A 300 -34.55 -11.87 5.72
N ILE A 301 -33.61 -11.38 6.55
CA ILE A 301 -32.91 -10.10 6.30
C ILE A 301 -32.16 -10.16 4.97
N THR A 302 -31.40 -11.23 4.73
CA THR A 302 -30.66 -11.44 3.49
C THR A 302 -31.59 -11.47 2.28
N GLN A 303 -32.73 -12.17 2.36
CA GLN A 303 -33.71 -12.19 1.28
C GLN A 303 -34.38 -10.82 1.07
N THR A 304 -34.54 -10.03 2.12
CA THR A 304 -35.05 -8.65 1.99
C THR A 304 -34.08 -7.80 1.17
N ILE A 305 -32.78 -7.90 1.44
CA ILE A 305 -31.73 -7.25 0.64
C ILE A 305 -31.76 -7.77 -0.80
N TYR A 306 -31.96 -9.07 -1.03
CA TYR A 306 -32.10 -9.60 -2.40
C TYR A 306 -33.29 -9.03 -3.17
N VAL A 307 -34.39 -8.68 -2.50
CA VAL A 307 -35.51 -7.95 -3.13
C VAL A 307 -35.11 -6.52 -3.46
N MET A 308 -34.25 -5.88 -2.65
CA MET A 308 -33.65 -4.58 -2.99
C MET A 308 -32.72 -4.71 -4.21
N ASP A 309 -31.82 -5.70 -4.24
CA ASP A 309 -30.91 -5.96 -5.38
C ASP A 309 -31.67 -6.12 -6.72
N LEU A 310 -32.88 -6.68 -6.69
CA LEU A 310 -33.70 -6.85 -7.90
C LEU A 310 -34.15 -5.53 -8.54
N CYS A 311 -34.11 -4.40 -7.82
CA CYS A 311 -34.37 -3.07 -8.38
C CYS A 311 -33.30 -2.66 -9.41
N PRO A 312 -32.00 -2.50 -9.07
CA PRO A 312 -30.97 -2.15 -10.04
C PRO A 312 -30.87 -3.17 -11.17
N PHE A 313 -30.83 -4.48 -10.87
CA PHE A 313 -30.62 -5.50 -11.90
C PHE A 313 -31.76 -5.58 -12.94
N ASN A 314 -33.03 -5.45 -12.52
CA ASN A 314 -34.13 -5.39 -13.50
C ASN A 314 -34.16 -4.06 -14.26
N THR A 315 -33.69 -2.98 -13.65
CA THR A 315 -33.60 -1.67 -14.32
C THR A 315 -32.62 -1.74 -15.49
N VAL A 316 -31.40 -2.23 -15.25
CA VAL A 316 -30.36 -2.29 -16.29
C VAL A 316 -30.56 -3.42 -17.29
N ALA A 317 -31.38 -4.43 -16.97
CA ALA A 317 -31.82 -5.42 -17.96
C ALA A 317 -32.76 -4.82 -19.03
N SER A 318 -33.39 -3.68 -18.74
CA SER A 318 -34.10 -2.91 -19.76
C SER A 318 -33.10 -2.19 -20.67
N PRO A 319 -33.20 -2.31 -22.01
CA PRO A 319 -32.29 -1.61 -22.93
C PRO A 319 -32.30 -0.08 -22.80
N THR A 320 -33.34 0.49 -22.19
CA THR A 320 -33.46 1.93 -21.94
C THR A 320 -33.19 2.31 -20.49
N GLY A 321 -32.79 1.35 -19.64
CA GLY A 321 -32.65 1.56 -18.20
C GLY A 321 -33.96 1.98 -17.54
N ALA A 322 -35.11 1.42 -17.94
CA ALA A 322 -36.39 1.79 -17.33
C ALA A 322 -36.45 1.31 -15.87
N ILE A 323 -36.69 2.22 -14.92
CA ILE A 323 -36.72 1.91 -13.48
C ILE A 323 -37.69 0.76 -13.18
N SER A 324 -37.15 -0.25 -12.50
CA SER A 324 -37.87 -1.46 -12.12
C SER A 324 -39.00 -1.20 -11.11
N PRO A 325 -40.17 -1.87 -11.22
CA PRO A 325 -41.20 -1.83 -10.19
C PRO A 325 -40.74 -2.29 -8.79
N PHE A 326 -39.66 -3.09 -8.71
CA PHE A 326 -39.06 -3.46 -7.42
C PHE A 326 -38.58 -2.22 -6.65
N CYS A 327 -38.17 -1.16 -7.35
CA CYS A 327 -37.66 0.06 -6.73
C CYS A 327 -38.71 0.76 -5.87
N ALA A 328 -39.98 0.70 -6.29
CA ALA A 328 -41.12 1.31 -5.60
C ALA A 328 -41.59 0.53 -4.36
N LEU A 329 -40.97 -0.60 -4.02
CA LEU A 329 -41.25 -1.35 -2.79
C LEU A 329 -40.55 -0.76 -1.56
N PHE A 330 -39.61 0.15 -1.79
CA PHE A 330 -38.75 0.74 -0.77
C PHE A 330 -38.84 2.27 -0.82
N THR A 331 -38.67 2.91 0.32
CA THR A 331 -38.67 4.38 0.38
C THR A 331 -37.31 4.94 -0.03
N GLU A 332 -37.25 6.23 -0.37
CA GLU A 332 -36.00 6.95 -0.63
C GLU A 332 -35.00 6.79 0.53
N GLN A 333 -35.44 6.98 1.77
CA GLN A 333 -34.59 6.80 2.95
C GLN A 333 -34.00 5.37 3.04
N GLU A 334 -34.75 4.35 2.65
CA GLU A 334 -34.26 2.97 2.63
C GLU A 334 -33.22 2.74 1.53
N TRP A 335 -33.35 3.45 0.41
CA TRP A 335 -32.32 3.46 -0.64
C TRP A 335 -31.03 4.10 -0.18
N HIS A 336 -31.08 5.23 0.53
CA HIS A 336 -29.88 5.80 1.16
C HIS A 336 -29.19 4.81 2.12
N GLN A 337 -29.98 4.10 2.94
CA GLN A 337 -29.46 3.07 3.85
C GLN A 337 -28.84 1.88 3.10
N TYR A 338 -29.42 1.48 1.95
CA TYR A 338 -28.88 0.45 1.07
C TYR A 338 -27.60 0.90 0.36
N GLY A 339 -27.55 2.14 -0.16
CA GLY A 339 -26.33 2.71 -0.73
C GLY A 339 -25.17 2.75 0.27
N TYR A 340 -25.48 3.03 1.54
CA TYR A 340 -24.51 2.93 2.62
C TYR A 340 -24.10 1.48 2.93
N TYR A 341 -25.03 0.53 2.90
CA TYR A 341 -24.74 -0.91 3.04
C TYR A 341 -23.73 -1.42 1.99
N GLU A 342 -23.88 -0.96 0.75
CA GLU A 342 -22.94 -1.27 -0.32
C GLU A 342 -21.59 -0.53 -0.16
N SER A 343 -21.61 0.70 0.34
CA SER A 343 -20.39 1.46 0.65
C SER A 343 -19.56 0.81 1.75
N LEU A 344 -20.20 0.25 2.79
CA LEU A 344 -19.51 -0.52 3.84
C LEU A 344 -18.81 -1.76 3.28
N ASN A 345 -19.41 -2.44 2.30
CA ASN A 345 -18.77 -3.58 1.62
C ASN A 345 -17.44 -3.18 1.01
N LYS A 346 -17.46 -2.13 0.17
CA LYS A 346 -16.27 -1.68 -0.54
C LYS A 346 -15.23 -1.09 0.40
N TYR A 347 -15.68 -0.35 1.42
CA TYR A 347 -14.78 0.30 2.36
C TYR A 347 -14.00 -0.70 3.21
N TYR A 348 -14.70 -1.66 3.83
CA TYR A 348 -14.12 -2.67 4.70
C TYR A 348 -13.59 -3.90 3.96
N GLY A 349 -13.92 -4.06 2.67
CA GLY A 349 -13.40 -5.12 1.82
C GLY A 349 -12.10 -4.73 1.13
N TYR A 350 -12.05 -3.54 0.52
CA TYR A 350 -11.01 -3.19 -0.45
C TYR A 350 -10.39 -1.81 -0.21
N SER A 351 -10.89 -1.02 0.74
CA SER A 351 -10.37 0.31 1.07
C SER A 351 -9.72 0.34 2.45
N HIS A 352 -9.55 1.55 3.02
CA HIS A 352 -8.88 1.81 4.31
C HIS A 352 -9.55 1.13 5.52
N GLY A 353 -10.77 0.60 5.37
CA GLY A 353 -11.40 -0.23 6.40
C GLY A 353 -10.82 -1.65 6.51
N ASN A 354 -10.08 -2.10 5.48
CA ASN A 354 -9.35 -3.36 5.48
C ASN A 354 -7.84 -3.11 5.62
N PRO A 355 -7.13 -3.77 6.55
CA PRO A 355 -5.68 -3.59 6.72
C PRO A 355 -4.84 -3.86 5.47
N LEU A 356 -5.30 -4.74 4.58
CA LEU A 356 -4.62 -5.11 3.33
C LEU A 356 -5.37 -4.64 2.08
N GLY A 357 -6.47 -3.89 2.22
CA GLY A 357 -7.26 -3.38 1.10
C GLY A 357 -6.44 -2.51 0.15
N PRO A 358 -5.81 -1.41 0.62
CA PRO A 358 -4.98 -0.55 -0.21
C PRO A 358 -3.80 -1.30 -0.86
N THR A 359 -3.25 -2.32 -0.20
CA THR A 359 -2.12 -3.12 -0.71
C THR A 359 -2.44 -3.76 -2.06
N GLN A 360 -3.70 -4.14 -2.31
CA GLN A 360 -4.08 -4.78 -3.59
C GLN A 360 -3.93 -3.83 -4.79
N GLY A 361 -3.97 -2.51 -4.56
CA GLY A 361 -3.83 -1.50 -5.60
C GLY A 361 -2.40 -1.08 -5.93
N VAL A 362 -1.40 -1.49 -5.14
CA VAL A 362 -0.01 -0.99 -5.23
C VAL A 362 0.62 -1.26 -6.59
N GLY A 363 0.45 -2.47 -7.15
CA GLY A 363 1.00 -2.82 -8.46
C GLY A 363 0.53 -1.88 -9.58
N TYR A 364 -0.77 -1.57 -9.64
CA TYR A 364 -1.31 -0.62 -10.63
C TYR A 364 -0.80 0.80 -10.40
N VAL A 365 -0.64 1.23 -9.13
CA VAL A 365 -0.09 2.55 -8.81
C VAL A 365 1.35 2.67 -9.31
N ASN A 366 2.16 1.62 -9.14
CA ASN A 366 3.54 1.60 -9.64
C ASN A 366 3.60 1.58 -11.18
N GLU A 367 2.68 0.88 -11.85
CA GLU A 367 2.51 0.99 -13.31
C GLU A 367 2.09 2.39 -13.76
N LEU A 368 1.18 3.04 -13.03
CA LEU A 368 0.75 4.41 -13.32
C LEU A 368 1.92 5.38 -13.17
N ILE A 369 2.71 5.28 -12.09
CA ILE A 369 3.92 6.08 -11.87
C ILE A 369 4.88 5.89 -13.04
N ALA A 370 5.16 4.64 -13.43
CA ALA A 370 6.03 4.32 -14.56
C ALA A 370 5.60 5.04 -15.86
N ARG A 371 4.29 5.03 -16.16
CA ARG A 371 3.71 5.74 -17.32
C ARG A 371 3.82 7.27 -17.19
N LEU A 372 3.56 7.81 -16.01
CA LEU A 372 3.62 9.26 -15.75
C LEU A 372 5.06 9.80 -15.86
N THR A 373 6.05 9.05 -15.38
CA THR A 373 7.46 9.44 -15.38
C THR A 373 8.24 8.98 -16.60
N ASN A 374 7.65 8.13 -17.45
CA ASN A 374 8.33 7.46 -18.56
C ASN A 374 9.57 6.67 -18.08
N ARG A 375 9.42 5.91 -16.99
CA ARG A 375 10.46 5.05 -16.39
C ARG A 375 9.94 3.62 -16.27
N PRO A 376 10.83 2.59 -16.23
CA PRO A 376 10.41 1.21 -16.01
C PRO A 376 9.53 1.03 -14.76
N VAL A 377 8.65 0.02 -14.79
CA VAL A 377 7.84 -0.36 -13.63
C VAL A 377 8.74 -0.92 -12.53
N VAL A 378 8.46 -0.52 -11.30
CA VAL A 378 9.21 -0.89 -10.11
C VAL A 378 8.22 -1.35 -9.07
N ASP A 379 8.08 -2.66 -8.95
CA ASP A 379 7.08 -3.27 -8.09
C ASP A 379 7.45 -4.74 -7.82
N HIS A 380 6.99 -5.26 -6.69
CA HIS A 380 7.12 -6.66 -6.29
C HIS A 380 5.83 -7.19 -5.65
N THR A 381 4.68 -6.64 -6.07
CA THR A 381 3.36 -6.98 -5.57
C THR A 381 2.56 -7.76 -6.61
N SER A 382 1.67 -7.11 -7.36
CA SER A 382 0.77 -7.72 -8.34
C SER A 382 1.18 -7.49 -9.80
N THR A 383 2.30 -6.80 -10.06
CA THR A 383 2.84 -6.60 -11.42
C THR A 383 3.38 -7.88 -12.02
N ASN A 384 3.30 -7.99 -13.35
CA ASN A 384 3.90 -9.08 -14.10
C ASN A 384 5.15 -8.57 -14.81
N SER A 385 6.33 -8.86 -14.24
CA SER A 385 7.61 -8.36 -14.76
C SER A 385 7.87 -8.73 -16.24
N THR A 386 7.29 -9.82 -16.75
CA THR A 386 7.41 -10.19 -18.18
C THR A 386 6.55 -9.29 -19.08
N LEU A 387 5.33 -8.94 -18.64
CA LEU A 387 4.48 -8.01 -19.37
C LEU A 387 5.01 -6.57 -19.28
N ASP A 388 5.47 -6.18 -18.11
CA ASP A 388 5.80 -4.78 -17.80
C ASP A 388 7.18 -4.34 -18.30
N SER A 389 8.09 -5.29 -18.52
CA SER A 389 9.39 -5.03 -19.15
C SER A 389 9.35 -5.01 -20.68
N ASN A 390 8.25 -5.47 -21.29
CA ASN A 390 8.15 -5.58 -22.74
C ASN A 390 7.35 -4.41 -23.34
N PRO A 391 7.96 -3.57 -24.22
CA PRO A 391 7.28 -2.41 -24.82
C PRO A 391 6.02 -2.74 -25.64
N SER A 392 5.82 -3.99 -26.08
CA SER A 392 4.58 -4.37 -26.78
C SER A 392 3.39 -4.57 -25.85
N THR A 393 3.65 -4.93 -24.58
CA THR A 393 2.64 -5.22 -23.56
C THR A 393 2.57 -4.15 -22.46
N PHE A 394 3.62 -3.34 -22.32
CA PHE A 394 3.64 -2.16 -21.45
C PHE A 394 4.49 -1.02 -22.07
N PRO A 395 3.96 -0.33 -23.10
CA PRO A 395 4.70 0.75 -23.74
C PRO A 395 4.78 1.98 -22.83
N LEU A 396 6.00 2.42 -22.53
CA LEU A 396 6.25 3.73 -21.91
C LEU A 396 6.24 4.85 -22.97
N GLY A 397 5.97 6.09 -22.53
CA GLY A 397 6.06 7.29 -23.38
C GLY A 397 4.87 7.51 -24.32
N ARG A 398 3.82 6.67 -24.24
CA ARG A 398 2.54 7.01 -24.89
C ARG A 398 1.85 8.11 -24.08
N LYS A 399 0.89 8.78 -24.72
CA LYS A 399 0.11 9.85 -24.08
C LYS A 399 -1.31 9.43 -23.72
N LEU A 400 -1.80 8.32 -24.27
CA LEU A 400 -3.15 7.80 -24.03
C LEU A 400 -3.10 6.32 -23.64
N TYR A 401 -3.73 6.01 -22.52
CA TYR A 401 -3.88 4.66 -21.98
C TYR A 401 -5.33 4.41 -21.55
N ALA A 402 -5.78 3.17 -21.64
CA ALA A 402 -7.07 2.73 -21.12
C ALA A 402 -6.94 1.33 -20.50
N ASP A 403 -7.25 1.20 -19.22
CA ASP A 403 -7.29 -0.09 -18.52
C ASP A 403 -8.72 -0.37 -18.06
N PHE A 404 -9.17 -1.61 -18.21
CA PHE A 404 -10.49 -2.07 -17.80
C PHE A 404 -10.37 -3.13 -16.70
N SER A 405 -11.09 -2.93 -15.59
CA SER A 405 -10.94 -3.68 -14.33
C SER A 405 -12.31 -3.84 -13.61
N HIS A 406 -12.29 -4.20 -12.32
CA HIS A 406 -13.46 -4.40 -11.47
C HIS A 406 -13.57 -3.30 -10.40
N ASP A 407 -14.74 -3.23 -9.75
CA ASP A 407 -15.00 -2.33 -8.64
C ASP A 407 -14.08 -2.54 -7.44
N ASN A 408 -13.78 -3.80 -7.11
CA ASN A 408 -12.92 -4.16 -6.00
C ASN A 408 -11.53 -3.56 -6.17
N ASP A 409 -10.92 -3.82 -7.32
CA ASP A 409 -9.58 -3.39 -7.68
C ASP A 409 -9.50 -1.88 -7.80
N MET A 410 -10.48 -1.25 -8.46
CA MET A 410 -10.55 0.22 -8.51
C MET A 410 -10.62 0.84 -7.11
N THR A 411 -11.38 0.24 -6.19
CA THR A 411 -11.45 0.70 -4.79
C THR A 411 -10.09 0.61 -4.10
N ALA A 412 -9.39 -0.51 -4.28
CA ALA A 412 -8.05 -0.71 -3.73
C ALA A 412 -7.03 0.28 -4.33
N ILE A 413 -7.06 0.49 -5.64
CA ILE A 413 -6.19 1.43 -6.37
C ILE A 413 -6.40 2.87 -5.88
N PHE A 414 -7.65 3.32 -5.74
CA PHE A 414 -7.92 4.66 -5.20
C PHE A 414 -7.36 4.81 -3.78
N SER A 415 -7.48 3.77 -2.97
CA SER A 415 -6.98 3.78 -1.60
C SER A 415 -5.44 3.77 -1.55
N ALA A 416 -4.78 2.99 -2.42
CA ALA A 416 -3.32 2.94 -2.58
C ALA A 416 -2.73 4.28 -3.03
N LEU A 417 -3.45 5.03 -3.87
CA LEU A 417 -3.11 6.39 -4.28
C LEU A 417 -3.24 7.41 -3.13
N GLY A 418 -3.75 6.99 -1.96
CA GLY A 418 -4.04 7.87 -0.84
C GLY A 418 -5.30 8.71 -1.00
N LEU A 419 -6.18 8.36 -1.95
CA LEU A 419 -7.49 9.02 -2.08
C LEU A 419 -8.41 8.56 -0.95
N TYR A 420 -9.34 9.45 -0.56
CA TYR A 420 -10.34 9.18 0.48
C TYR A 420 -9.74 8.78 1.85
N ASN A 421 -8.49 9.19 2.12
CA ASN A 421 -7.85 9.15 3.44
C ASN A 421 -7.31 10.54 3.77
N THR A 422 -8.25 11.49 3.87
CA THR A 422 -7.97 12.91 4.10
C THR A 422 -8.46 13.34 5.47
N SER A 423 -8.05 14.53 5.93
CA SER A 423 -8.58 15.14 7.15
C SER A 423 -10.11 15.27 7.17
N THR A 424 -10.76 15.17 6.01
CA THR A 424 -12.21 15.29 5.81
C THR A 424 -12.94 13.96 5.62
N THR A 425 -12.23 12.83 5.51
CA THR A 425 -12.86 11.50 5.36
C THR A 425 -12.81 10.74 6.69
N PRO A 426 -13.90 10.71 7.48
CA PRO A 426 -13.95 9.89 8.68
C PRO A 426 -13.96 8.39 8.32
N MET A 427 -13.49 7.55 9.23
CA MET A 427 -13.78 6.11 9.15
C MET A 427 -15.29 5.89 9.10
N LEU A 428 -15.77 5.07 8.17
CA LEU A 428 -17.20 4.82 8.01
C LEU A 428 -17.76 3.98 9.16
N PRO A 429 -18.68 4.50 10.01
CA PRO A 429 -19.28 3.72 11.09
C PRO A 429 -20.23 2.65 10.53
N ASN A 430 -20.18 1.42 11.05
CA ASN A 430 -21.08 0.34 10.62
C ASN A 430 -22.48 0.35 11.27
N THR A 431 -22.83 1.42 11.99
CA THR A 431 -24.09 1.57 12.73
C THR A 431 -24.90 2.81 12.37
N THR A 432 -24.38 3.71 11.55
CA THR A 432 -25.04 4.97 11.18
C THR A 432 -24.65 5.36 9.76
N VAL A 433 -25.62 5.88 8.99
CA VAL A 433 -25.34 6.36 7.63
C VAL A 433 -24.43 7.59 7.68
N VAL A 434 -23.42 7.58 6.82
CA VAL A 434 -22.62 8.76 6.46
C VAL A 434 -22.73 8.91 4.95
N GLU A 435 -23.30 10.03 4.50
CA GLU A 435 -23.48 10.29 3.07
C GLU A 435 -22.15 10.62 2.39
N ALA A 436 -22.08 10.46 1.07
CA ALA A 436 -20.84 10.64 0.32
C ALA A 436 -20.18 12.01 0.56
N GLU A 437 -20.97 13.10 0.59
CA GLU A 437 -20.47 14.45 0.89
C GLU A 437 -19.82 14.55 2.26
N GLN A 438 -20.40 13.88 3.27
CA GLN A 438 -19.87 13.85 4.64
C GLN A 438 -18.64 12.92 4.76
N ALA A 439 -18.52 11.95 3.86
CA ALA A 439 -17.38 11.04 3.76
C ALA A 439 -16.27 11.56 2.81
N GLY A 440 -16.19 12.88 2.59
CA GLY A 440 -15.17 13.48 1.70
C GLY A 440 -15.30 13.06 0.23
N GLY A 441 -16.49 12.65 -0.20
CA GLY A 441 -16.80 12.14 -1.54
C GLY A 441 -16.75 10.62 -1.67
N TYR A 442 -16.57 9.86 -0.59
CA TYR A 442 -16.54 8.40 -0.63
C TYR A 442 -17.94 7.78 -0.50
N SER A 443 -18.36 7.04 -1.52
CA SER A 443 -19.41 6.02 -1.46
C SER A 443 -19.18 5.02 -2.60
N ALA A 444 -19.73 3.80 -2.52
CA ALA A 444 -19.62 2.85 -3.62
C ALA A 444 -20.26 3.38 -4.93
N ALA A 445 -21.34 4.19 -4.82
CA ALA A 445 -22.01 4.79 -5.97
C ALA A 445 -21.21 5.96 -6.58
N TRP A 446 -20.43 6.70 -5.79
CA TRP A 446 -19.61 7.81 -6.28
C TRP A 446 -18.26 7.35 -6.82
N THR A 447 -17.73 6.23 -6.33
CA THR A 447 -16.39 5.76 -6.68
C THR A 447 -16.40 4.65 -7.71
N VAL A 448 -17.25 3.62 -7.53
CA VAL A 448 -17.25 2.40 -8.35
C VAL A 448 -18.65 1.93 -8.82
N PRO A 449 -19.50 2.83 -9.38
CA PRO A 449 -20.74 2.41 -10.05
C PRO A 449 -20.46 1.49 -11.26
N PHE A 450 -21.49 0.96 -11.91
CA PHE A 450 -21.33 0.39 -13.24
C PHE A 450 -20.75 1.44 -14.20
N ALA A 451 -19.87 1.02 -15.11
CA ALA A 451 -19.13 1.90 -16.01
C ALA A 451 -18.37 3.04 -15.29
N ALA A 452 -17.99 2.86 -14.03
CA ALA A 452 -17.15 3.80 -13.30
C ALA A 452 -15.87 4.11 -14.09
N ARG A 453 -15.38 5.34 -13.99
CA ARG A 453 -14.12 5.74 -14.60
C ARG A 453 -13.33 6.68 -13.71
N ALA A 454 -12.02 6.49 -13.68
CA ALA A 454 -11.07 7.45 -13.17
C ALA A 454 -10.15 7.92 -14.29
N TYR A 455 -9.90 9.22 -14.37
CA TYR A 455 -8.94 9.82 -15.27
C TYR A 455 -7.70 10.28 -14.49
N PHE A 456 -6.53 9.89 -14.98
CA PHE A 456 -5.23 10.35 -14.51
C PHE A 456 -4.61 11.22 -15.59
N GLU A 457 -4.46 12.51 -15.30
CA GLU A 457 -4.00 13.52 -16.26
C GLU A 457 -2.60 14.01 -15.89
N LYS A 458 -1.74 14.26 -16.89
CA LYS A 458 -0.65 15.22 -16.76
C LYS A 458 -0.97 16.50 -17.50
N LEU A 459 -0.68 17.62 -16.86
CA LEU A 459 -1.00 18.96 -17.34
C LEU A 459 0.28 19.79 -17.38
N GLN A 460 0.64 20.29 -18.56
CA GLN A 460 1.68 21.31 -18.70
C GLN A 460 1.03 22.69 -18.66
N CYS A 461 1.44 23.52 -17.71
CA CYS A 461 0.90 24.87 -17.53
C CYS A 461 1.92 25.95 -17.92
N ARG A 462 1.43 27.06 -18.47
CA ARG A 462 2.26 28.21 -18.85
C ARG A 462 2.92 28.82 -17.62
N GLY A 463 4.25 28.97 -17.67
CA GLY A 463 5.05 29.54 -16.57
C GLY A 463 5.56 28.50 -15.57
N GLU A 464 5.07 27.26 -15.67
CA GLU A 464 5.48 26.15 -14.81
C GLU A 464 6.54 25.31 -15.53
N ARG A 465 7.63 24.98 -14.82
CA ARG A 465 8.72 24.16 -15.38
C ARG A 465 8.42 22.67 -15.38
N GLU A 466 7.43 22.27 -14.60
CA GLU A 466 7.10 20.88 -14.31
C GLU A 466 5.63 20.61 -14.64
N GLU A 467 5.33 19.39 -15.05
CA GLU A 467 3.97 18.93 -15.27
C GLU A 467 3.26 18.70 -13.94
N TYR A 468 1.95 18.92 -13.91
CA TYR A 468 1.09 18.62 -12.79
C TYR A 468 0.34 17.31 -13.04
N VAL A 469 0.08 16.54 -11.99
CA VAL A 469 -0.82 15.38 -12.00
C VAL A 469 -2.18 15.81 -11.46
N ARG A 470 -3.26 15.36 -12.10
CA ARG A 470 -4.65 15.52 -11.63
C ARG A 470 -5.38 14.18 -11.69
N VAL A 471 -6.21 13.89 -10.69
CA VAL A 471 -7.05 12.68 -10.66
C VAL A 471 -8.52 13.08 -10.61
N ILE A 472 -9.33 12.47 -11.47
CA ILE A 472 -10.76 12.73 -11.59
C ILE A 472 -11.50 11.40 -11.52
N VAL A 473 -12.40 11.22 -10.55
CA VAL A 473 -13.17 9.99 -10.36
C VAL A 473 -14.64 10.30 -10.64
N ASN A 474 -15.22 9.68 -11.65
CA ASN A 474 -16.60 9.89 -12.10
C ASN A 474 -16.97 11.39 -12.25
N ASP A 475 -16.04 12.13 -12.88
CA ASP A 475 -16.04 13.59 -13.09
C ASP A 475 -15.77 14.46 -11.86
N ARG A 476 -15.63 13.88 -10.66
CA ARG A 476 -15.19 14.61 -9.47
C ARG A 476 -13.68 14.70 -9.38
N VAL A 477 -13.17 15.92 -9.38
CA VAL A 477 -11.75 16.21 -9.20
C VAL A 477 -11.36 15.95 -7.75
N GLN A 478 -10.30 15.16 -7.57
CA GLN A 478 -9.75 14.85 -6.25
C GLN A 478 -8.69 15.88 -5.88
N ALA A 479 -8.71 16.39 -4.65
CA ALA A 479 -7.87 17.50 -4.21
C ALA A 479 -6.36 17.15 -4.08
N LEU A 480 -5.97 15.88 -4.19
CA LEU A 480 -4.59 15.38 -4.07
C LEU A 480 -3.81 15.96 -2.86
N GLU A 481 -4.46 15.99 -1.68
CA GLU A 481 -3.86 16.50 -0.44
C GLU A 481 -2.54 15.80 -0.07
N GLN A 482 -2.36 14.56 -0.50
CA GLN A 482 -1.18 13.75 -0.25
C GLN A 482 0.13 14.30 -0.81
N CYS A 483 0.06 15.24 -1.76
CA CYS A 483 1.21 15.80 -2.47
C CYS A 483 1.11 17.33 -2.59
N ASP A 484 0.44 17.98 -1.63
CA ASP A 484 0.17 19.43 -1.61
C ASP A 484 -0.64 19.92 -2.84
N GLY A 485 -1.77 19.28 -3.13
CA GLY A 485 -2.63 19.68 -4.24
C GLY A 485 -3.06 21.15 -4.21
N ASP A 486 -2.97 21.79 -5.37
CA ASP A 486 -3.38 23.19 -5.57
C ASP A 486 -4.91 23.35 -5.59
N ARG A 487 -5.39 24.59 -5.73
CA ARG A 487 -6.83 24.91 -5.82
C ARG A 487 -7.57 24.24 -7.00
N TYR A 488 -6.86 23.63 -7.94
CA TYR A 488 -7.41 22.88 -9.06
C TYR A 488 -7.34 21.36 -8.85
N GLY A 489 -6.95 20.91 -7.65
CA GLY A 489 -6.82 19.50 -7.28
C GLY A 489 -5.62 18.82 -7.94
N ARG A 490 -4.51 19.56 -8.11
CA ARG A 490 -3.33 19.06 -8.83
C ARG A 490 -2.08 19.24 -8.02
N CYS A 491 -1.19 18.27 -8.04
CA CYS A 491 0.15 18.43 -7.49
C CYS A 491 1.21 18.26 -8.57
N LYS A 492 2.43 18.70 -8.26
CA LYS A 492 3.58 18.54 -9.17
C LYS A 492 3.90 17.06 -9.35
N LEU A 493 4.32 16.66 -10.56
CA LEU A 493 4.63 15.26 -10.88
C LEU A 493 5.66 14.64 -9.93
N SER A 494 6.70 15.39 -9.54
CA SER A 494 7.70 14.99 -8.53
C SER A 494 7.04 14.69 -7.20
N LYS A 495 6.26 15.62 -6.66
CA LYS A 495 5.55 15.43 -5.39
C LYS A 495 4.56 14.27 -5.42
N PHE A 496 3.87 14.06 -6.54
CA PHE A 496 3.01 12.89 -6.72
C PHE A 496 3.77 11.56 -6.64
N VAL A 497 5.08 11.57 -6.92
CA VAL A 497 5.96 10.40 -6.98
C VAL A 497 6.88 10.30 -5.73
N ASP A 498 7.01 11.34 -4.92
CA ASP A 498 8.05 11.43 -3.88
C ASP A 498 7.73 10.62 -2.60
N THR A 499 8.63 9.67 -2.30
CA THR A 499 8.67 8.78 -1.12
C THR A 499 8.60 9.48 0.24
N GLN A 500 9.00 10.75 0.28
CA GLN A 500 8.99 11.56 1.50
C GLN A 500 7.57 11.72 2.05
N ASP A 501 6.57 11.85 1.18
CA ASP A 501 5.18 12.06 1.59
C ASP A 501 4.57 10.77 2.14
N ALA A 502 4.93 9.61 1.59
CA ALA A 502 4.54 8.31 2.13
C ALA A 502 5.11 8.11 3.55
N VAL A 503 6.40 8.39 3.74
CA VAL A 503 7.06 8.33 5.05
C VAL A 503 6.44 9.35 6.02
N GLN A 504 6.21 10.59 5.59
CA GLN A 504 5.60 11.64 6.43
C GLN A 504 4.22 11.25 6.91
N LYS A 505 3.35 10.79 6.02
CA LYS A 505 2.01 10.31 6.39
C LYS A 505 2.05 9.14 7.35
N SER A 506 2.98 8.22 7.14
CA SER A 506 3.23 7.10 8.05
C SER A 506 3.51 7.62 9.46
N LEU A 507 4.48 8.52 9.62
CA LEU A 507 4.82 9.07 10.94
C LEU A 507 3.67 9.91 11.54
N ASP A 508 3.03 10.76 10.75
CA ASP A 508 1.93 11.63 11.19
C ASP A 508 0.73 10.82 11.71
N SER A 509 0.49 9.63 11.17
CA SER A 509 -0.60 8.75 11.59
C SER A 509 -0.52 8.35 13.07
N VAL A 510 0.68 8.31 13.64
CA VAL A 510 0.87 7.98 15.07
C VAL A 510 1.14 9.21 15.90
N THR A 511 1.91 10.19 15.42
CA THR A 511 2.27 11.37 16.22
C THR A 511 1.15 12.42 16.29
N GLY A 512 0.27 12.47 15.27
CA GLY A 512 -0.87 13.37 15.21
C GLY A 512 -2.04 12.92 16.09
N ASP A 513 -2.12 11.62 16.38
CA ASP A 513 -3.11 11.07 17.30
C ASP A 513 -2.55 10.93 18.72
N LYS A 514 -3.05 11.78 19.62
CA LYS A 514 -2.67 11.76 21.04
C LYS A 514 -2.98 10.43 21.72
N SER A 515 -3.92 9.64 21.20
CA SER A 515 -4.28 8.35 21.76
C SER A 515 -3.16 7.31 21.64
N THR A 516 -2.30 7.44 20.62
CA THR A 516 -1.15 6.54 20.45
C THR A 516 -0.10 6.80 21.52
N GLY A 517 0.02 8.02 22.03
CA GLY A 517 1.05 8.39 22.99
C GLY A 517 2.47 8.55 22.42
N VAL A 518 2.64 8.48 21.10
CA VAL A 518 3.94 8.73 20.47
C VAL A 518 4.14 10.23 20.32
N ALA A 519 5.00 10.82 21.14
CA ALA A 519 5.22 12.28 21.14
C ALA A 519 5.74 12.79 19.78
N GLY A 520 6.70 12.08 19.19
CA GLY A 520 7.27 12.41 17.91
C GLY A 520 8.28 11.36 17.46
N LEU A 521 8.56 11.36 16.16
CA LEU A 521 9.42 10.41 15.46
C LEU A 521 10.33 11.13 14.48
N VAL A 522 11.53 10.57 14.26
CA VAL A 522 12.41 10.96 13.16
C VAL A 522 12.78 9.71 12.36
N PHE A 523 12.62 9.78 11.05
CA PHE A 523 13.02 8.73 10.11
C PHE A 523 14.02 9.30 9.10
N VAL A 524 15.13 8.60 8.90
CA VAL A 524 16.10 8.93 7.86
C VAL A 524 16.55 7.67 7.15
N ALA A 525 16.63 7.69 5.82
CA ALA A 525 17.17 6.64 5.00
C ALA A 525 18.10 7.20 3.93
N VAL A 526 19.16 6.45 3.60
CA VAL A 526 20.20 6.84 2.66
C VAL A 526 20.54 5.69 1.71
N ASP A 527 21.01 6.04 0.51
CA ASP A 527 21.63 5.10 -0.41
C ASP A 527 23.12 4.88 -0.09
N LYS A 528 23.77 3.99 -0.85
CA LYS A 528 25.21 3.73 -0.71
C LYS A 528 26.08 4.96 -1.00
N GLN A 529 25.60 5.98 -1.69
CA GLN A 529 26.34 7.23 -1.86
C GLN A 529 26.22 8.15 -0.64
N GLY A 530 25.48 7.74 0.40
CA GLY A 530 25.18 8.54 1.58
C GLY A 530 24.14 9.63 1.30
N LYS A 531 23.47 9.59 0.15
CA LYS A 531 22.44 10.54 -0.24
C LYS A 531 21.11 10.14 0.38
N GLU A 532 20.39 11.12 0.92
CA GLU A 532 19.09 10.92 1.54
C GLU A 532 18.06 10.43 0.51
N ILE A 533 17.46 9.27 0.80
CA ILE A 533 16.26 8.73 0.12
C ILE A 533 15.03 9.33 0.79
N ALA A 534 15.01 9.31 2.13
CA ALA A 534 13.97 9.89 2.96
C ALA A 534 14.58 10.56 4.19
N ALA A 535 14.04 11.70 4.63
CA ALA A 535 14.49 12.40 5.83
C ALA A 535 13.32 13.22 6.40
N VAL A 536 12.61 12.61 7.34
CA VAL A 536 11.31 13.08 7.81
C VAL A 536 11.27 13.15 9.33
N ALA A 537 10.61 14.17 9.86
CA ALA A 537 10.32 14.30 11.29
C ALA A 537 8.83 14.58 11.49
N SER A 538 8.28 14.09 12.59
CA SER A 538 6.86 14.26 12.90
C SER A 538 6.62 14.34 14.40
N GLY A 539 5.57 15.05 14.81
CA GLY A 539 5.20 15.28 16.20
C GLY A 539 6.07 16.33 16.90
N ASN A 540 6.11 16.25 18.23
CA ASN A 540 6.83 17.15 19.13
C ASN A 540 7.93 16.40 19.90
N ARG A 541 8.91 17.14 20.43
CA ARG A 541 9.98 16.58 21.28
C ARG A 541 9.48 16.00 22.61
N GLY A 542 8.21 16.17 22.94
CA GLY A 542 7.54 15.60 24.11
C GLY A 542 6.03 15.77 24.03
N LEU A 543 5.26 14.91 24.72
CA LEU A 543 3.79 14.93 24.70
C LEU A 543 3.19 16.30 25.07
N ASP A 544 3.76 16.96 26.08
CA ASP A 544 3.33 18.29 26.54
C ASP A 544 4.18 19.43 25.94
N SER A 545 5.13 19.10 25.08
CA SER A 545 6.02 20.06 24.44
C SER A 545 5.36 20.69 23.22
N LYS A 546 5.56 22.00 23.04
CA LYS A 546 5.22 22.70 21.78
C LYS A 546 6.38 22.74 20.79
N THR A 547 7.54 22.21 21.18
CA THR A 547 8.73 22.21 20.32
C THR A 547 8.60 21.03 19.34
N PRO A 548 8.53 21.28 18.03
CA PRO A 548 8.37 20.22 17.04
C PRO A 548 9.60 19.32 17.01
N MET A 549 9.36 18.08 16.61
CA MET A 549 10.43 17.18 16.20
C MET A 549 11.04 17.71 14.90
N ASP A 550 12.37 17.70 14.79
CA ASP A 550 13.08 18.07 13.57
C ASP A 550 14.27 17.12 13.33
N LEU A 551 14.93 17.26 12.18
CA LEU A 551 16.10 16.43 11.82
C LEU A 551 17.36 16.72 12.67
N ASP A 552 17.32 17.78 13.47
CA ASP A 552 18.36 18.13 14.44
C ASP A 552 18.09 17.58 15.84
N THR A 553 16.92 16.96 16.08
CA THR A 553 16.62 16.31 17.35
C THR A 553 17.64 15.20 17.64
N VAL A 554 18.13 15.19 18.88
CA VAL A 554 19.05 14.22 19.43
C VAL A 554 18.28 13.18 20.24
N PHE A 555 18.60 11.91 20.02
CA PHE A 555 18.00 10.77 20.67
C PHE A 555 19.05 10.03 21.50
N TRP A 556 18.61 9.39 22.58
CA TRP A 556 19.41 8.37 23.23
C TRP A 556 19.33 7.08 22.42
N ILE A 557 20.46 6.68 21.83
CA ILE A 557 20.51 5.57 20.88
C ILE A 557 21.03 4.29 21.55
N ALA A 558 20.53 4.02 22.76
CA ALA A 558 20.90 2.81 23.49
C ALA A 558 20.73 1.56 22.62
N SER A 559 21.67 0.63 22.72
CA SER A 559 21.82 -0.55 21.85
C SER A 559 22.20 -0.30 20.39
N CYS A 560 21.89 0.86 19.79
CA CYS A 560 22.54 1.27 18.53
C CYS A 560 24.03 1.61 18.76
N THR A 561 24.38 2.03 19.98
CA THR A 561 25.76 2.29 20.41
C THR A 561 26.69 1.09 20.18
N LYS A 562 26.16 -0.14 20.23
CA LYS A 562 26.92 -1.39 20.10
C LYS A 562 27.67 -1.47 18.79
N LEU A 563 27.07 -0.95 17.71
CA LEU A 563 27.73 -0.90 16.42
C LEU A 563 28.99 -0.03 16.48
N LEU A 564 28.91 1.15 17.12
CA LEU A 564 30.04 2.08 17.25
C LEU A 564 31.17 1.47 18.10
N ALA A 565 30.81 0.84 19.22
CA ALA A 565 31.76 0.17 20.10
C ALA A 565 32.44 -1.02 19.39
N THR A 566 31.67 -1.80 18.63
CA THR A 566 32.19 -2.93 17.84
C THR A 566 33.14 -2.45 16.76
N MET A 567 32.81 -1.38 16.03
CA MET A 567 33.73 -0.78 15.06
C MET A 567 35.04 -0.34 15.73
N ALA A 568 34.99 0.25 16.92
CA ALA A 568 36.19 0.63 17.67
C ALA A 568 37.04 -0.59 18.06
N CYS A 569 36.41 -1.65 18.60
CA CYS A 569 37.09 -2.91 18.92
C CYS A 569 37.73 -3.53 17.68
N LEU A 570 37.03 -3.53 16.55
CA LEU A 570 37.53 -4.09 15.29
C LEU A 570 38.67 -3.26 14.68
N GLN A 571 38.67 -1.93 14.83
CA GLN A 571 39.85 -1.10 14.51
C GLN A 571 41.06 -1.49 15.36
N ALA A 572 40.87 -1.79 16.65
CA ALA A 572 41.95 -2.26 17.52
C ALA A 572 42.42 -3.68 17.14
N VAL A 573 41.51 -4.55 16.66
CA VAL A 573 41.86 -5.87 16.08
C VAL A 573 42.70 -5.70 14.81
N GLU A 574 42.30 -4.81 13.89
CA GLU A 574 43.06 -4.54 12.67
C GLU A 574 44.47 -4.00 12.95
N ARG A 575 44.67 -3.34 14.09
CA ARG A 575 45.95 -2.83 14.60
C ARG A 575 46.74 -3.87 15.41
N GLY A 576 46.21 -5.07 15.59
CA GLY A 576 46.84 -6.15 16.39
C GLY A 576 46.88 -5.87 17.89
N GLN A 577 46.10 -4.91 18.38
CA GLN A 577 46.00 -4.57 19.81
C GLN A 577 45.03 -5.50 20.55
N LEU A 578 44.00 -5.95 19.85
CA LEU A 578 43.04 -6.95 20.31
C LEU A 578 43.05 -8.17 19.39
N SER A 579 42.68 -9.32 19.93
CA SER A 579 42.46 -10.57 19.18
C SER A 579 41.03 -11.03 19.40
N LEU A 580 40.35 -11.46 18.33
CA LEU A 580 38.96 -11.89 18.40
C LEU A 580 38.78 -13.16 19.25
N ASP A 581 39.76 -14.06 19.20
CA ASP A 581 39.62 -15.45 19.65
C ASP A 581 40.64 -15.84 20.75
N ASP A 582 41.42 -14.88 21.26
CA ASP A 582 42.41 -15.14 22.32
C ASP A 582 41.83 -14.86 23.73
N SER A 583 41.31 -15.90 24.38
CA SER A 583 40.80 -15.81 25.76
C SER A 583 41.87 -15.42 26.78
N LYS A 584 43.14 -15.76 26.55
CA LYS A 584 44.22 -15.40 27.47
C LYS A 584 44.47 -13.90 27.46
N GLN A 585 44.33 -13.27 26.29
CA GLN A 585 44.38 -11.82 26.19
C GLN A 585 43.22 -11.17 26.94
N VAL A 586 42.01 -11.73 26.82
CA VAL A 586 40.83 -11.27 27.59
C VAL A 586 41.15 -11.26 29.07
N TYR A 587 41.59 -12.37 29.65
CA TYR A 587 41.81 -12.45 31.10
C TYR A 587 43.02 -11.67 31.60
N LYS A 588 44.04 -11.49 30.77
CA LYS A 588 45.15 -10.59 31.11
C LYS A 588 44.69 -9.15 31.29
N LEU A 589 43.74 -8.71 30.46
CA LEU A 589 43.25 -7.34 30.47
C LEU A 589 41.99 -7.18 31.32
N ALA A 590 41.18 -8.21 31.48
CA ALA A 590 39.99 -8.27 32.33
C ALA A 590 40.01 -9.55 33.20
N PRO A 591 40.85 -9.62 34.25
CA PRO A 591 40.91 -10.76 35.16
C PRO A 591 39.58 -11.08 35.86
N GLU A 592 38.66 -10.11 35.89
CA GLU A 592 37.32 -10.26 36.42
C GLU A 592 36.49 -11.26 35.60
N LEU A 593 36.66 -11.28 34.28
CA LEU A 593 36.00 -12.25 33.38
C LEU A 593 36.54 -13.67 33.54
N GLU A 594 37.76 -13.84 34.06
CA GLU A 594 38.29 -15.16 34.38
C GLU A 594 37.55 -15.79 35.57
N LYS A 595 37.13 -14.95 36.52
CA LYS A 595 36.54 -15.35 37.81
C LYS A 595 35.02 -15.30 37.84
N VAL A 596 34.38 -14.76 36.80
CA VAL A 596 32.93 -14.65 36.72
C VAL A 596 32.28 -16.04 36.80
N LYS A 597 31.15 -16.11 37.49
CA LYS A 597 30.39 -17.34 37.73
C LYS A 597 29.10 -17.34 36.93
N VAL A 598 28.51 -18.52 36.76
CA VAL A 598 27.24 -18.74 36.06
C VAL A 598 26.13 -18.93 37.07
N LEU A 599 25.08 -18.12 36.94
CA LEU A 599 23.87 -18.14 37.74
C LEU A 599 22.93 -19.27 37.31
N GLN A 600 22.61 -20.15 38.25
CA GLN A 600 21.67 -21.26 38.10
C GLN A 600 20.25 -20.85 38.48
N ASP A 601 19.26 -21.64 38.05
CA ASP A 601 17.84 -21.34 38.25
C ASP A 601 17.41 -21.34 39.73
N ASP A 602 18.17 -22.02 40.60
CA ASP A 602 17.98 -22.01 42.06
C ASP A 602 18.66 -20.81 42.76
N GLY A 603 19.30 -19.92 41.99
CA GLY A 603 20.03 -18.76 42.48
C GLY A 603 21.49 -19.03 42.88
N SER A 604 21.96 -20.28 42.79
CA SER A 604 23.35 -20.63 43.06
C SER A 604 24.31 -20.20 41.94
N LEU A 605 25.58 -20.04 42.27
CA LEU A 605 26.65 -19.66 41.33
C LEU A 605 27.61 -20.84 41.14
N VAL A 606 27.86 -21.22 39.88
CA VAL A 606 28.80 -22.28 39.50
C VAL A 606 29.93 -21.74 38.64
N ASP A 607 31.02 -22.50 38.54
CA ASP A 607 32.13 -22.18 37.65
C ASP A 607 31.71 -22.19 36.18
N LYS A 608 32.30 -21.28 35.40
CA LYS A 608 32.19 -21.32 33.94
C LYS A 608 33.03 -22.49 33.41
N GLU A 609 32.51 -23.17 32.38
CA GLU A 609 33.15 -24.35 31.80
C GLU A 609 34.03 -24.00 30.59
N ASN A 610 33.70 -22.93 29.89
CA ASN A 610 34.41 -22.45 28.71
C ASN A 610 34.99 -21.06 28.93
N ASP A 611 36.01 -20.76 28.14
CA ASP A 611 36.62 -19.45 28.15
C ASP A 611 35.82 -18.41 27.36
N ILE A 612 35.94 -17.14 27.76
CA ILE A 612 35.32 -15.99 27.07
C ILE A 612 36.33 -15.36 26.11
N THR A 613 35.89 -15.08 24.88
CA THR A 613 36.67 -14.36 23.85
C THR A 613 36.03 -13.02 23.46
N LEU A 614 36.73 -12.16 22.71
CA LEU A 614 36.13 -10.93 22.17
C LEU A 614 34.94 -11.26 21.27
N ARG A 615 35.09 -12.28 20.42
CA ARG A 615 34.05 -12.70 19.49
C ARG A 615 32.77 -13.03 20.25
N MET A 616 32.90 -13.78 21.35
CA MET A 616 31.76 -14.14 22.20
C MET A 616 31.07 -12.93 22.85
N LEU A 617 31.84 -11.87 23.15
CA LEU A 617 31.29 -10.61 23.64
C LEU A 617 30.55 -9.85 22.52
N LEU A 618 31.09 -9.84 21.30
CA LEU A 618 30.53 -9.16 20.14
C LEU A 618 29.31 -9.87 19.55
N ASP A 619 29.27 -11.20 19.61
CA ASP A 619 28.19 -12.04 19.07
C ASP A 619 27.16 -12.48 20.12
N HIS A 620 27.28 -11.98 21.36
CA HIS A 620 26.37 -12.27 22.47
C HIS A 620 26.34 -13.75 22.92
N THR A 621 27.41 -14.52 22.73
CA THR A 621 27.54 -15.90 23.23
C THR A 621 28.39 -16.04 24.49
N ALA A 622 28.89 -14.96 25.08
CA ALA A 622 29.67 -15.03 26.33
C ALA A 622 28.81 -15.39 27.56
N GLY A 623 27.48 -15.22 27.49
CA GLY A 623 26.53 -15.67 28.49
C GLY A 623 26.00 -14.60 29.45
N PHE A 624 26.30 -13.31 29.22
CA PHE A 624 25.69 -12.21 29.98
C PHE A 624 24.28 -11.90 29.48
N GLY A 625 23.37 -11.62 30.41
CA GLY A 625 22.00 -11.17 30.12
C GLY A 625 21.74 -9.74 30.56
N TYR A 626 20.56 -9.22 30.21
CA TYR A 626 19.98 -8.04 30.84
C TYR A 626 18.89 -8.45 31.82
N GLU A 627 18.86 -7.84 32.99
CA GLU A 627 17.90 -8.15 34.05
C GLU A 627 16.46 -7.77 33.67
N PHE A 628 16.27 -6.85 32.73
CA PHE A 628 14.95 -6.55 32.16
C PHE A 628 14.45 -7.59 31.14
N PHE A 629 15.33 -8.45 30.63
CA PHE A 629 15.02 -9.58 29.73
C PHE A 629 15.20 -10.96 30.38
N ASN A 630 15.67 -11.04 31.62
CA ASN A 630 15.99 -12.31 32.25
C ASN A 630 15.47 -12.35 33.70
N PRO A 631 14.36 -13.06 33.99
CA PRO A 631 13.77 -13.10 35.33
C PRO A 631 14.73 -13.65 36.39
N LYS A 632 15.56 -14.62 36.04
CA LYS A 632 16.57 -15.21 36.93
C LYS A 632 17.60 -14.16 37.36
N LEU A 633 18.13 -13.39 36.41
CA LEU A 633 19.06 -12.30 36.71
C LEU A 633 18.40 -11.18 37.53
N ARG A 634 17.16 -10.80 37.17
CA ARG A 634 16.37 -9.82 37.94
C ARG A 634 16.22 -10.25 39.40
N ASP A 635 15.85 -11.50 39.63
CA ASP A 635 15.57 -12.00 40.97
C ASP A 635 16.85 -12.16 41.79
N PHE A 636 17.96 -12.55 41.17
CA PHE A 636 19.28 -12.57 41.81
C PHE A 636 19.73 -11.18 42.29
N GLY A 637 19.42 -10.12 41.54
CA GLY A 637 19.75 -8.76 41.96
C GLY A 637 18.96 -8.27 43.17
N ARG A 638 17.81 -8.86 43.52
CA ARG A 638 16.94 -8.37 44.59
C ARG A 638 17.57 -8.55 45.98
N PRO A 639 17.30 -7.64 46.94
CA PRO A 639 16.37 -6.51 46.85
C PRO A 639 16.98 -5.21 46.29
N ILE A 640 18.29 -5.16 46.06
CA ILE A 640 19.00 -3.95 45.58
C ILE A 640 18.65 -3.68 44.11
N GLY A 641 18.69 -4.72 43.28
CA GLY A 641 18.54 -4.66 41.84
C GLY A 641 19.83 -4.27 41.11
N PHE A 642 19.82 -4.44 39.79
CA PHE A 642 20.85 -3.90 38.89
C PHE A 642 20.35 -2.61 38.23
N ASP A 643 21.19 -1.59 38.17
CA ASP A 643 21.00 -0.36 37.37
C ASP A 643 21.97 -0.30 36.18
N VAL A 644 21.69 -1.11 35.17
CA VAL A 644 22.52 -1.22 33.95
C VAL A 644 22.58 0.07 33.11
N PHE A 645 21.74 1.07 33.42
CA PHE A 645 21.76 2.39 32.77
C PHE A 645 22.32 3.50 33.68
N GLY A 646 22.86 3.14 34.85
CA GLY A 646 23.54 4.06 35.76
C GLY A 646 24.90 4.56 35.26
N ALA A 647 25.44 3.95 34.21
CA ALA A 647 26.82 4.17 33.73
C ALA A 647 27.86 3.93 34.83
N ASP A 648 27.62 2.92 35.67
CA ASP A 648 28.54 2.50 36.72
C ASP A 648 29.35 1.29 36.26
N GLN A 649 30.66 1.35 36.50
CA GLN A 649 31.55 0.22 36.21
C GLN A 649 31.33 -0.93 37.21
N GLU A 650 30.92 -0.66 38.46
CA GLU A 650 30.68 -1.74 39.44
C GLU A 650 29.52 -2.66 39.03
N GLU A 651 28.48 -2.11 38.40
CA GLU A 651 27.36 -2.89 37.83
C GLU A 651 27.87 -3.89 36.78
N LEU A 652 28.81 -3.48 35.92
CA LEU A 652 29.45 -4.36 34.94
C LEU A 652 30.26 -5.48 35.62
N MET A 653 30.98 -5.16 36.70
CA MET A 653 31.89 -6.09 37.40
C MET A 653 31.18 -7.15 38.24
N THR A 654 29.95 -6.87 38.68
CA THR A 654 29.21 -7.71 39.63
C THR A 654 28.16 -8.60 38.98
N ALA A 655 27.79 -8.32 37.73
CA ALA A 655 26.82 -9.13 36.99
C ALA A 655 27.34 -10.56 36.73
N PRO A 656 26.59 -11.62 37.12
CA PRO A 656 26.93 -12.99 36.78
C PRO A 656 26.58 -13.31 35.31
N LEU A 657 27.15 -14.39 34.79
CA LEU A 657 26.66 -15.01 33.56
C LEU A 657 25.33 -15.70 33.85
N VAL A 658 24.38 -15.69 32.91
CA VAL A 658 23.12 -16.42 33.03
C VAL A 658 23.13 -17.74 32.26
N ASN A 659 24.12 -17.92 31.38
CA ASN A 659 24.37 -19.13 30.60
C ASN A 659 25.87 -19.44 30.56
N GLN A 660 26.24 -20.70 30.34
CA GLN A 660 27.64 -21.09 30.12
C GLN A 660 28.17 -20.41 28.83
N PRO A 661 29.41 -19.89 28.81
CA PRO A 661 29.98 -19.31 27.60
C PRO A 661 29.92 -20.29 26.42
N GLY A 662 29.38 -19.82 25.29
CA GLY A 662 29.28 -20.57 24.03
C GLY A 662 28.12 -21.56 23.97
N SER A 663 27.32 -21.69 25.04
CA SER A 663 26.20 -22.65 25.07
C SER A 663 24.96 -22.18 24.31
N ARG A 664 24.73 -20.86 24.26
CA ARG A 664 23.64 -20.20 23.52
C ARG A 664 23.91 -18.71 23.36
N TRP A 665 23.13 -18.08 22.50
CA TRP A 665 23.04 -16.63 22.41
C TRP A 665 22.21 -16.06 23.57
N GLU A 666 22.67 -14.98 24.18
CA GLU A 666 21.97 -14.23 25.23
C GLU A 666 22.27 -12.73 25.11
N TYR A 667 21.22 -11.92 24.96
CA TYR A 667 21.37 -10.47 24.88
C TYR A 667 21.62 -9.84 26.25
N GLY A 668 22.70 -9.07 26.38
CA GLY A 668 23.18 -8.56 27.67
C GLY A 668 24.30 -7.54 27.56
N ILE A 669 24.97 -7.26 28.69
CA ILE A 669 26.07 -6.29 28.84
C ILE A 669 27.40 -6.69 28.15
N ASN A 670 27.37 -7.66 27.24
CA ASN A 670 28.53 -8.23 26.56
C ASN A 670 29.39 -7.16 25.85
N ILE A 671 28.74 -6.21 25.16
CA ILE A 671 29.45 -5.15 24.43
C ILE A 671 30.04 -4.08 25.36
N ASP A 672 29.51 -3.91 26.57
CA ASP A 672 30.10 -3.03 27.58
C ASP A 672 31.46 -3.58 28.02
N TRP A 673 31.57 -4.90 28.21
CA TRP A 673 32.85 -5.57 28.45
C TRP A 673 33.83 -5.42 27.29
N ALA A 674 33.38 -5.55 26.04
CA ALA A 674 34.23 -5.36 24.86
C ALA A 674 34.79 -3.93 24.78
N GLY A 675 33.94 -2.93 25.03
CA GLY A 675 34.33 -1.53 25.10
C GLY A 675 35.34 -1.26 26.22
N PHE A 676 35.05 -1.75 27.42
CA PHE A 676 35.95 -1.62 28.58
C PHE A 676 37.30 -2.32 28.34
N TRP A 677 37.30 -3.44 27.63
CA TRP A 677 38.52 -4.13 27.26
C TRP A 677 39.36 -3.32 26.26
N LEU A 678 38.74 -2.67 25.26
CA LEU A 678 39.43 -1.73 24.39
C LEU A 678 40.12 -0.62 25.21
N GLU A 679 39.47 -0.09 26.25
CA GLU A 679 40.08 0.93 27.10
C GLU A 679 41.32 0.42 27.80
N ARG A 680 41.25 -0.77 28.40
CA ARG A 680 42.40 -1.37 29.09
C ARG A 680 43.54 -1.75 28.15
N ALA A 681 43.23 -2.18 26.92
CA ALA A 681 44.23 -2.54 25.92
C ALA A 681 44.99 -1.33 25.37
N THR A 682 44.31 -0.18 25.26
CA THR A 682 44.83 1.00 24.55
C THR A 682 45.19 2.17 25.46
N GLY A 683 44.67 2.20 26.69
CA GLY A 683 44.73 3.35 27.59
C GLY A 683 43.84 4.52 27.16
N VAL A 684 43.00 4.35 26.13
CA VAL A 684 42.11 5.38 25.57
C VAL A 684 40.68 5.03 25.92
N ARG A 685 39.92 6.01 26.44
CA ARG A 685 38.50 5.80 26.74
C ARG A 685 37.68 5.53 25.47
N LEU A 686 36.64 4.72 25.56
CA LEU A 686 35.86 4.26 24.41
C LEU A 686 35.25 5.43 23.64
N ASN A 687 34.61 6.37 24.33
CA ASN A 687 34.09 7.58 23.70
C ASN A 687 35.19 8.36 22.97
N ASP A 688 36.36 8.54 23.57
CA ASP A 688 37.46 9.31 22.96
C ASP A 688 37.98 8.61 21.69
N TRP A 689 38.03 7.28 21.70
CA TRP A 689 38.34 6.48 20.51
C TRP A 689 37.27 6.68 19.41
N ILE A 690 35.99 6.52 19.75
CA ILE A 690 34.87 6.70 18.80
C ILE A 690 34.91 8.11 18.20
N GLN A 691 35.13 9.15 19.02
CA GLN A 691 35.22 10.52 18.54
C GLN A 691 36.39 10.70 17.56
N LYS A 692 37.59 10.22 17.92
CA LYS A 692 38.82 10.47 17.15
C LYS A 692 38.95 9.59 15.92
N GLU A 693 38.64 8.30 16.04
CA GLU A 693 38.97 7.29 15.04
C GLU A 693 37.78 6.93 14.14
N ILE A 694 36.56 7.37 14.49
CA ILE A 694 35.34 7.12 13.70
C ILE A 694 34.63 8.42 13.36
N MET A 695 34.18 9.21 14.34
CA MET A 695 33.33 10.38 14.08
C MET A 695 34.08 11.50 13.35
N GLN A 696 35.29 11.86 13.79
CA GLN A 696 36.12 12.88 13.15
C GLN A 696 36.45 12.54 11.68
N PRO A 697 36.93 11.33 11.32
CA PRO A 697 37.13 10.94 9.93
C PRO A 697 35.86 10.94 9.08
N LEU A 698 34.71 10.63 9.67
CA LEU A 698 33.40 10.72 9.01
C LEU A 698 32.85 12.16 8.92
N GLY A 699 33.46 13.12 9.62
CA GLY A 699 32.98 14.50 9.68
C GLY A 699 31.71 14.67 10.52
N LEU A 700 31.38 13.72 11.39
CA LEU A 700 30.18 13.70 12.24
C LEU A 700 30.47 14.35 13.59
N LYS A 701 29.52 15.14 14.12
CA LYS A 701 29.73 15.98 15.31
C LYS A 701 28.69 15.75 16.42
N ASN A 702 27.56 15.17 16.08
CA ASN A 702 26.41 14.99 16.96
C ASN A 702 26.15 13.51 17.26
N ILE A 703 27.22 12.73 17.41
CA ILE A 703 27.20 11.36 17.96
C ILE A 703 28.22 11.33 19.10
N ASN A 704 27.76 11.20 20.34
CA ASN A 704 28.64 11.27 21.51
C ASN A 704 28.04 10.53 22.72
N MET A 705 28.89 9.91 23.55
CA MET A 705 28.44 9.34 24.83
C MET A 705 28.15 10.40 25.90
N PHE A 706 28.77 11.57 25.76
CA PHE A 706 28.58 12.73 26.63
C PHE A 706 28.14 13.91 25.76
N PRO A 707 26.83 14.11 25.54
CA PRO A 707 26.33 15.11 24.61
C PRO A 707 26.71 16.52 25.08
N GLY A 708 27.17 17.36 24.14
CA GLY A 708 27.47 18.77 24.41
C GLY A 708 26.22 19.64 24.62
N ALA A 709 26.40 20.92 24.94
CA ALA A 709 25.31 21.85 25.21
C ALA A 709 24.26 21.92 24.08
N GLU A 710 24.70 22.01 22.82
CA GLU A 710 23.81 22.02 21.65
C GLU A 710 23.06 20.69 21.46
N MET A 711 23.70 19.56 21.73
CA MET A 711 23.02 18.25 21.67
C MET A 711 21.95 18.15 22.76
N LYS A 712 22.26 18.59 23.99
CA LYS A 712 21.30 18.61 25.10
C LYS A 712 20.10 19.52 24.82
N LYS A 713 20.31 20.68 24.17
CA LYS A 713 19.24 21.59 23.74
C LYS A 713 18.28 20.95 22.74
N ASN A 714 18.78 20.01 21.94
CA ASN A 714 17.99 19.28 20.95
C ASN A 714 17.57 17.89 21.42
N LEU A 715 17.73 17.55 22.69
CA LEU A 715 17.40 16.23 23.21
C LEU A 715 15.88 16.00 23.23
N ALA A 716 15.44 14.86 22.68
CA ALA A 716 14.06 14.41 22.78
C ALA A 716 13.72 13.98 24.23
N THR A 717 12.50 14.29 24.67
CA THR A 717 11.98 13.90 25.98
C THR A 717 11.71 12.40 25.99
N MET A 718 12.06 11.71 27.08
CA MET A 718 11.68 10.31 27.26
C MET A 718 10.26 10.18 27.79
N HIS A 719 9.52 9.19 27.31
CA HIS A 719 8.16 8.88 27.74
C HIS A 719 8.07 7.46 28.31
N GLN A 720 7.20 7.28 29.29
CA GLN A 720 6.85 5.98 29.85
C GLN A 720 5.39 5.69 29.57
N ARG A 721 5.12 4.62 28.82
CA ARG A 721 3.83 3.94 28.87
C ARG A 721 3.86 2.96 30.03
N TRP A 722 2.90 3.07 30.95
CA TRP A 722 2.87 2.24 32.14
C TRP A 722 2.08 0.94 31.87
N PRO A 723 2.68 -0.26 32.01
CA PRO A 723 2.01 -1.52 31.69
C PRO A 723 0.71 -1.76 32.48
N GLU A 724 0.66 -1.25 33.73
CA GLU A 724 -0.45 -1.48 34.65
C GLU A 724 -1.65 -0.56 34.43
N VAL A 725 -1.51 0.49 33.60
CA VAL A 725 -2.57 1.49 33.37
C VAL A 725 -2.75 1.68 31.88
N HIS A 726 -3.80 1.05 31.34
CA HIS A 726 -4.14 1.12 29.92
C HIS A 726 -4.23 2.58 29.42
N GLY A 727 -3.46 2.90 28.38
CA GLY A 727 -3.44 4.23 27.77
C GLY A 727 -2.72 5.32 28.57
N LYS A 728 -2.17 5.04 29.77
CA LYS A 728 -1.37 6.03 30.50
C LYS A 728 0.03 6.11 29.92
N ILE A 729 0.34 7.26 29.34
CA ILE A 729 1.69 7.64 28.95
C ILE A 729 2.03 9.01 29.52
N GLU A 730 3.25 9.18 30.01
CA GLU A 730 3.71 10.46 30.54
C GLU A 730 5.20 10.68 30.26
N ALA A 731 5.64 11.93 30.31
CA ALA A 731 7.07 12.22 30.30
C ALA A 731 7.74 11.63 31.55
N ARG A 732 8.94 11.07 31.38
CA ARG A 732 9.75 10.53 32.47
C ARG A 732 11.14 11.15 32.47
N ASP A 733 11.80 11.04 33.62
CA ASP A 733 13.24 11.29 33.70
C ASP A 733 14.01 10.34 32.79
N HIS A 734 15.08 10.86 32.20
CA HIS A 734 15.95 10.08 31.32
C HIS A 734 16.60 8.92 32.08
N LEU A 735 16.57 7.71 31.50
CA LEU A 735 17.17 6.52 32.11
C LEU A 735 18.69 6.66 32.24
N TYR A 736 19.37 7.09 31.17
CA TYR A 736 20.82 7.28 31.13
C TYR A 736 21.26 8.66 31.67
N ARG A 737 20.94 8.94 32.94
CA ARG A 737 21.00 10.31 33.48
C ARG A 737 22.40 10.79 33.85
N ASN A 738 23.27 9.92 34.37
CA ASN A 738 24.59 10.32 34.87
C ASN A 738 25.47 10.95 33.76
N PRO A 739 25.56 10.36 32.56
CA PRO A 739 26.31 10.97 31.45
C PRO A 739 25.73 12.30 30.96
N LEU A 740 24.40 12.48 31.02
CA LEU A 740 23.76 13.77 30.71
C LEU A 740 24.13 14.88 31.72
N ARG A 741 24.50 14.53 32.95
CA ARG A 741 24.92 15.49 33.99
C ARG A 741 26.44 15.68 34.07
N ALA A 742 27.24 14.87 33.38
CA ALA A 742 28.70 15.00 33.40
C ALA A 742 29.16 16.14 32.48
N GLU A 743 29.58 17.26 33.07
CA GLU A 743 29.98 18.48 32.34
C GLU A 743 31.49 18.62 32.18
N THR A 744 32.26 18.01 33.08
CA THR A 744 33.74 18.05 33.09
C THR A 744 34.33 16.72 32.67
N LYS A 745 35.55 16.74 32.12
CA LYS A 745 36.27 15.52 31.71
C LYS A 745 36.49 14.60 32.91
N GLU A 746 36.79 15.14 34.08
CA GLU A 746 36.97 14.39 35.32
C GLU A 746 35.69 13.67 35.78
N GLN A 747 34.51 14.26 35.54
CA GLN A 747 33.23 13.59 35.81
C GLN A 747 32.95 12.50 34.78
N GLN A 748 33.23 12.76 33.50
CA GLN A 748 33.02 11.82 32.41
C GLN A 748 33.91 10.58 32.59
N ASP A 749 35.19 10.76 32.90
CA ASP A 749 36.18 9.69 33.07
C ASP A 749 35.94 8.79 34.29
N ARG A 750 35.03 9.18 35.20
CA ARG A 750 34.59 8.35 36.33
C ARG A 750 33.43 7.43 35.99
N LEU A 751 32.72 7.70 34.90
CA LEU A 751 31.57 6.91 34.47
C LEU A 751 32.03 5.80 33.54
N LEU A 752 31.24 4.72 33.46
CA LEU A 752 31.40 3.71 32.43
C LEU A 752 31.03 4.31 31.07
N HIS A 753 31.98 4.31 30.14
CA HIS A 753 31.71 4.61 28.73
C HIS A 753 31.04 3.39 28.09
N SER A 754 29.73 3.25 28.31
CA SER A 754 28.95 2.06 27.96
C SER A 754 28.95 1.81 26.44
N GLY A 755 29.57 0.72 26.00
CA GLY A 755 29.48 0.27 24.61
C GLY A 755 28.07 -0.22 24.23
N GLY A 756 27.30 -0.67 25.22
CA GLY A 756 25.94 -1.15 25.05
C GLY A 756 24.89 -0.06 24.90
N ALA A 757 25.01 1.06 25.64
CA ALA A 757 23.95 2.05 25.81
C ALA A 757 24.42 3.51 25.78
N GLY A 758 25.72 3.75 25.60
CA GLY A 758 26.34 5.03 25.94
C GLY A 758 25.99 6.23 25.06
N ALA A 759 25.65 6.04 23.77
CA ALA A 759 25.64 7.13 22.81
C ALA A 759 24.30 7.86 22.70
N PHE A 760 24.41 9.14 22.37
CA PHE A 760 23.34 10.02 21.89
C PHE A 760 23.66 10.43 20.46
N ALA A 761 22.65 10.48 19.59
CA ALA A 761 22.86 10.80 18.18
C ALA A 761 21.71 11.55 17.54
N LYS A 762 22.02 12.32 16.49
CA LYS A 762 21.05 12.68 15.45
C LYS A 762 20.88 11.49 14.50
N PRO A 763 19.65 11.06 14.18
CA PRO A 763 19.43 9.96 13.22
C PRO A 763 20.09 10.22 11.87
N LYS A 764 20.05 11.49 11.41
CA LYS A 764 20.69 11.95 10.17
C LYS A 764 22.20 11.71 10.11
N GLU A 765 22.90 11.78 11.25
CA GLU A 765 24.34 11.46 11.30
C GLU A 765 24.57 9.96 11.48
N TYR A 766 23.72 9.28 12.26
CA TYR A 766 23.87 7.84 12.50
C TYR A 766 23.75 7.03 11.21
N VAL A 767 22.84 7.39 10.30
CA VAL A 767 22.72 6.73 8.99
C VAL A 767 23.97 6.86 8.11
N GLN A 768 24.83 7.87 8.33
CA GLN A 768 26.10 8.01 7.62
C GLN A 768 27.16 7.01 8.12
N VAL A 769 27.06 6.58 9.39
CA VAL A 769 27.82 5.43 9.89
C VAL A 769 27.36 4.16 9.19
N LEU A 770 26.05 3.98 9.00
CA LEU A 770 25.50 2.83 8.28
C LEU A 770 25.93 2.83 6.80
N ALA A 771 25.89 3.99 6.14
CA ALA A 771 26.38 4.13 4.77
C ALA A 771 27.86 3.75 4.62
N THR A 772 28.67 3.93 5.67
CA THR A 772 30.07 3.45 5.69
C THR A 772 30.15 1.93 5.63
N LEU A 773 29.21 1.21 6.25
CA LEU A 773 29.13 -0.26 6.17
C LEU A 773 28.63 -0.75 4.82
N LEU A 774 27.74 0.01 4.16
CA LEU A 774 27.32 -0.26 2.78
C LEU A 774 28.49 -0.21 1.79
N ASN A 775 29.56 0.52 2.13
CA ASN A 775 30.73 0.74 1.29
C ASN A 775 31.99 0.10 1.88
N ASP A 776 31.85 -1.09 2.46
CA ASP A 776 32.99 -1.91 2.91
C ASP A 776 33.94 -1.16 3.86
N GLY A 777 33.36 -0.31 4.71
CA GLY A 777 34.07 0.44 5.75
C GLY A 777 34.60 1.79 5.28
N LYS A 778 34.30 2.23 4.05
CA LYS A 778 34.71 3.53 3.51
C LYS A 778 33.56 4.52 3.54
N SER A 779 33.81 5.73 4.03
CA SER A 779 32.82 6.82 3.96
C SER A 779 32.56 7.22 2.52
N PRO A 780 31.31 7.22 2.03
CA PRO A 780 30.99 7.76 0.72
C PRO A 780 31.10 9.30 0.67
N ILE A 781 31.07 9.97 1.84
CA ILE A 781 31.09 11.44 1.95
C ILE A 781 32.52 11.98 2.06
N THR A 782 33.31 11.45 3.01
CA THR A 782 34.67 11.96 3.26
C THR A 782 35.76 11.15 2.56
N GLY A 783 35.43 9.95 2.07
CA GLY A 783 36.39 9.00 1.50
C GLY A 783 37.28 8.31 2.54
N ALA A 784 37.11 8.59 3.85
CA ALA A 784 37.89 7.99 4.91
C ALA A 784 37.60 6.47 5.04
N GLN A 785 38.66 5.67 5.19
CA GLN A 785 38.53 4.23 5.50
C GLN A 785 38.47 4.04 7.01
N ILE A 786 37.31 3.61 7.52
CA ILE A 786 37.06 3.40 8.94
C ILE A 786 37.39 1.97 9.37
N LEU A 787 37.04 0.98 8.55
CA LEU A 787 37.34 -0.44 8.72
C LEU A 787 37.77 -1.03 7.38
N LYS A 788 38.56 -2.10 7.35
CA LYS A 788 38.87 -2.84 6.12
C LYS A 788 37.64 -3.58 5.59
N ALA A 789 37.61 -3.81 4.28
CA ALA A 789 36.51 -4.52 3.62
C ALA A 789 36.31 -5.93 4.18
N GLU A 790 37.40 -6.65 4.48
CA GLU A 790 37.36 -7.99 5.07
C GLU A 790 36.78 -7.98 6.49
N THR A 791 37.03 -6.91 7.24
CA THR A 791 36.47 -6.71 8.58
C THR A 791 34.97 -6.46 8.52
N VAL A 792 34.52 -5.59 7.59
CA VAL A 792 33.08 -5.35 7.38
C VAL A 792 32.39 -6.62 6.88
N LYS A 793 33.02 -7.38 5.98
CA LYS A 793 32.49 -8.69 5.56
C LYS A 793 32.30 -9.61 6.77
N MET A 794 33.30 -9.72 7.65
CA MET A 794 33.20 -10.54 8.87
C MET A 794 32.07 -10.07 9.81
N MET A 795 31.79 -8.75 9.90
CA MET A 795 30.68 -8.25 10.71
C MET A 795 29.32 -8.76 10.22
N PHE A 796 29.16 -8.99 8.91
CA PHE A 796 27.93 -9.47 8.28
C PHE A 796 27.90 -10.99 8.07
N GLU A 797 28.91 -11.74 8.54
CA GLU A 797 28.88 -13.20 8.55
C GLU A 797 28.13 -13.70 9.80
N ASN A 798 27.23 -14.68 9.63
CA ASN A 798 26.54 -15.30 10.76
C ASN A 798 27.55 -16.00 11.68
N SER A 799 27.77 -15.40 12.86
CA SER A 799 28.72 -15.85 13.87
C SER A 799 28.17 -16.97 14.75
N ILE A 800 26.86 -17.25 14.68
CA ILE A 800 26.18 -18.27 15.50
C ILE A 800 25.38 -19.29 14.66
N PRO A 801 25.93 -19.90 13.60
CA PRO A 801 25.17 -20.77 12.69
C PRO A 801 24.57 -22.02 13.36
N LYS A 802 25.03 -22.37 14.58
CA LYS A 802 24.48 -23.47 15.39
C LYS A 802 23.19 -23.10 16.15
N HIS A 803 22.79 -21.83 16.11
CA HIS A 803 21.61 -21.31 16.80
C HIS A 803 20.63 -20.64 15.80
N PRO A 804 20.12 -21.35 14.80
CA PRO A 804 19.27 -20.78 13.73
C PRO A 804 17.92 -20.25 14.21
N ASP A 805 17.51 -20.56 15.45
CA ASP A 805 16.23 -20.16 16.05
C ASP A 805 16.43 -19.27 17.30
N PHE A 806 17.60 -18.66 17.47
CA PHE A 806 17.94 -17.97 18.73
C PHE A 806 16.94 -16.87 19.12
N ALA A 807 16.41 -16.14 18.14
CA ALA A 807 15.48 -15.04 18.34
C ALA A 807 14.00 -15.50 18.45
N ARG A 808 13.72 -16.80 18.25
CA ARG A 808 12.40 -17.43 18.48
C ARG A 808 12.15 -17.85 19.93
N GLN A 809 13.13 -17.65 20.81
CA GLN A 809 13.01 -17.98 22.23
C GLN A 809 12.12 -16.98 22.99
N GLY A 810 11.73 -15.88 22.34
CA GLY A 810 10.93 -14.81 22.90
C GLY A 810 11.73 -13.85 23.78
N ILE A 811 11.10 -12.72 24.11
CA ILE A 811 11.60 -11.71 25.03
C ILE A 811 10.64 -11.67 26.20
N PRO A 812 11.04 -12.12 27.41
CA PRO A 812 10.19 -11.98 28.57
C PRO A 812 10.27 -10.55 29.10
N ALA A 813 9.13 -10.03 29.58
CA ALA A 813 9.05 -8.77 30.28
C ALA A 813 9.47 -8.91 31.75
N ALA A 814 10.75 -9.24 32.01
CA ALA A 814 11.23 -9.44 33.37
C ALA A 814 11.10 -8.16 34.21
N LYS A 815 11.34 -6.99 33.58
CA LYS A 815 10.93 -5.67 34.07
C LYS A 815 9.97 -5.03 33.05
N ALA A 816 8.68 -5.07 33.33
CA ALA A 816 7.62 -4.68 32.37
C ALA A 816 7.67 -3.19 31.98
N GLU A 817 8.21 -2.34 32.85
CA GLU A 817 8.44 -0.92 32.60
C GLU A 817 9.56 -0.66 31.58
N MET A 818 10.42 -1.66 31.33
CA MET A 818 11.57 -1.56 30.43
C MET A 818 11.31 -2.24 29.07
N THR A 819 10.55 -3.33 29.06
CA THR A 819 10.21 -4.06 27.82
C THR A 819 8.82 -4.69 27.86
N ASN A 820 8.16 -4.68 26.71
CA ASN A 820 7.00 -5.51 26.45
C ASN A 820 7.45 -6.96 26.19
N PRO A 821 6.58 -7.94 26.52
CA PRO A 821 6.83 -9.32 26.14
C PRO A 821 6.66 -9.48 24.63
N ALA A 822 7.54 -10.27 23.99
CA ALA A 822 7.42 -10.60 22.57
C ALA A 822 7.64 -12.11 22.37
N PRO A 823 6.81 -12.80 21.57
CA PRO A 823 6.98 -14.24 21.34
C PRO A 823 8.19 -14.56 20.47
N GLU A 824 8.54 -13.67 19.54
CA GLU A 824 9.69 -13.81 18.63
C GLU A 824 10.24 -12.42 18.30
N LEU A 825 11.57 -12.34 18.19
CA LEU A 825 12.24 -11.15 17.68
C LEU A 825 12.30 -11.25 16.14
N TYR A 826 11.54 -10.38 15.46
CA TYR A 826 11.44 -10.28 14.00
C TYR A 826 10.93 -11.57 13.31
N PRO A 827 9.63 -11.88 13.44
CA PRO A 827 9.04 -13.03 12.78
C PRO A 827 9.09 -12.90 11.25
N GLN A 828 9.42 -13.99 10.58
CA GLN A 828 9.44 -14.09 9.11
C GLN A 828 8.61 -15.30 8.66
N GLU A 829 7.83 -15.12 7.59
CA GLU A 829 7.06 -16.20 6.98
C GLU A 829 7.97 -17.37 6.59
N GLY A 830 7.52 -18.59 6.83
CA GLY A 830 8.31 -19.81 6.57
C GLY A 830 9.40 -20.09 7.61
N ASN A 831 9.55 -19.27 8.64
CA ASN A 831 10.54 -19.43 9.73
C ASN A 831 11.97 -19.71 9.23
N PRO A 832 12.55 -18.87 8.35
CA PRO A 832 13.91 -19.05 7.88
C PRO A 832 14.94 -19.01 9.02
N PRO A 833 16.14 -19.59 8.85
CA PRO A 833 17.21 -19.45 9.82
C PRO A 833 17.53 -17.98 10.15
N GLN A 834 17.70 -17.70 11.43
CA GLN A 834 18.09 -16.39 11.95
C GLN A 834 19.62 -16.33 12.11
N GLY A 835 20.20 -15.16 11.80
CA GLY A 835 21.63 -14.93 11.93
C GLY A 835 21.96 -13.83 12.92
N TRP A 836 23.16 -13.90 13.51
CA TRP A 836 23.75 -12.81 14.28
C TRP A 836 25.16 -12.53 13.77
N GLY A 837 25.44 -11.28 13.42
CA GLY A 837 26.76 -10.81 13.02
C GLY A 837 27.60 -10.38 14.21
N LEU A 838 28.56 -9.48 13.98
CA LEU A 838 29.26 -8.82 15.09
C LEU A 838 28.45 -7.58 15.53
N SER A 839 27.66 -7.77 16.59
CA SER A 839 26.78 -6.81 17.32
C SER A 839 25.37 -6.53 16.79
N PHE A 840 24.94 -7.18 15.71
CA PHE A 840 23.61 -6.97 15.14
C PHE A 840 23.01 -8.26 14.57
N MET A 841 21.69 -8.27 14.42
CA MET A 841 20.97 -9.38 13.81
C MET A 841 21.12 -9.32 12.28
N ILE A 842 21.18 -10.48 11.65
CA ILE A 842 21.24 -10.63 10.20
C ILE A 842 19.93 -11.30 9.76
N THR A 843 19.16 -10.60 8.94
CA THR A 843 18.04 -11.20 8.21
C THR A 843 18.64 -12.02 7.07
N GLN A 844 18.71 -13.35 7.21
CA GLN A 844 19.40 -14.20 6.23
C GLN A 844 18.62 -14.35 4.92
N GLU A 845 17.29 -14.34 4.99
CA GLU A 845 16.39 -14.40 3.82
C GLU A 845 15.67 -13.06 3.62
N PRO A 846 15.25 -12.71 2.38
CA PRO A 846 14.51 -11.47 2.12
C PRO A 846 13.27 -11.30 3.02
N GLY A 847 12.99 -10.07 3.41
CA GLY A 847 11.88 -9.69 4.29
C GLY A 847 10.67 -9.11 3.55
N ALA A 848 9.51 -9.10 4.23
CA ALA A 848 8.24 -8.64 3.66
C ALA A 848 8.20 -7.13 3.30
N THR A 849 9.14 -6.33 3.81
CA THR A 849 9.26 -4.89 3.51
C THR A 849 10.02 -4.62 2.20
N GLY A 850 10.49 -5.65 1.50
CA GLY A 850 11.44 -5.51 0.38
C GLY A 850 12.91 -5.55 0.81
N ARG A 851 13.17 -5.70 2.13
CA ARG A 851 14.50 -5.95 2.71
C ARG A 851 15.18 -7.14 2.02
N GLY A 852 16.42 -6.94 1.57
CA GLY A 852 17.25 -7.97 0.96
C GLY A 852 17.77 -9.01 1.94
N ALA A 853 18.32 -10.09 1.38
CA ALA A 853 19.02 -11.11 2.16
C ALA A 853 20.28 -10.51 2.81
N ASN A 854 20.76 -11.16 3.87
CA ASN A 854 21.95 -10.77 4.62
C ASN A 854 21.94 -9.31 5.14
N THR A 855 20.76 -8.74 5.37
CA THR A 855 20.62 -7.37 5.90
C THR A 855 20.95 -7.34 7.39
N GLY A 856 21.91 -6.49 7.78
CA GLY A 856 22.26 -6.24 9.17
C GLY A 856 21.31 -5.22 9.79
N TRP A 857 20.74 -5.50 10.95
CA TRP A 857 19.81 -4.58 11.61
C TRP A 857 19.80 -4.77 13.12
N TRP A 858 19.41 -3.73 13.85
CA TRP A 858 19.19 -3.84 15.29
C TRP A 858 18.24 -2.77 15.82
N ALA A 859 17.92 -2.89 17.11
CA ALA A 859 16.99 -2.01 17.80
C ALA A 859 17.57 -1.40 19.08
N GLY A 860 17.04 -0.24 19.44
CA GLY A 860 17.29 0.47 20.69
C GLY A 860 16.14 0.36 21.67
N ILE A 861 16.46 0.33 22.97
CA ILE A 861 15.48 0.06 24.04
C ILE A 861 14.33 1.08 24.07
N ALA A 862 14.59 2.33 23.70
CA ALA A 862 13.58 3.38 23.59
C ALA A 862 12.88 3.39 22.21
N ASN A 863 12.66 2.19 21.64
CA ASN A 863 12.05 1.96 20.33
C ASN A 863 12.73 2.75 19.19
N LEU A 864 14.00 2.46 18.97
CA LEU A 864 14.75 2.90 17.78
C LEU A 864 15.06 1.69 16.92
N PHE A 865 15.06 1.80 15.60
CA PHE A 865 15.36 0.67 14.73
C PHE A 865 16.22 1.15 13.57
N TRP A 866 17.29 0.42 13.25
CA TRP A 866 18.14 0.70 12.10
C TRP A 866 18.41 -0.56 11.30
N TRP A 867 18.67 -0.40 10.00
CA TRP A 867 19.11 -1.48 9.12
C TRP A 867 20.14 -0.97 8.10
N ALA A 868 20.96 -1.89 7.63
CA ALA A 868 21.96 -1.69 6.58
C ALA A 868 21.93 -2.90 5.64
N ASP A 869 21.36 -2.70 4.46
CA ASP A 869 21.21 -3.70 3.43
C ASP A 869 22.29 -3.50 2.37
N ARG A 870 23.33 -4.33 2.47
CA ARG A 870 24.50 -4.26 1.58
C ARG A 870 24.19 -4.75 0.17
N GLU A 871 23.19 -5.63 0.00
CA GLU A 871 22.81 -6.16 -1.31
C GLU A 871 22.03 -5.11 -2.12
N LYS A 872 21.10 -4.41 -1.46
CA LYS A 872 20.31 -3.34 -2.08
C LYS A 872 21.01 -2.00 -2.04
N GLY A 873 22.02 -1.81 -1.19
CA GLY A 873 22.74 -0.53 -1.10
C GLY A 873 21.94 0.57 -0.43
N VAL A 874 21.12 0.22 0.57
CA VAL A 874 20.31 1.15 1.36
C VAL A 874 20.47 0.92 2.84
N ALA A 875 20.37 2.00 3.63
CA ALA A 875 20.33 1.95 5.07
C ALA A 875 19.35 2.98 5.62
N GLY A 876 18.85 2.75 6.83
CA GLY A 876 17.96 3.72 7.46
C GLY A 876 17.82 3.53 8.96
N MET A 877 17.16 4.50 9.56
CA MET A 877 16.87 4.54 10.99
C MET A 877 15.55 5.27 11.26
N ILE A 878 14.71 4.67 12.12
CA ILE A 878 13.64 5.36 12.83
C ILE A 878 14.02 5.55 14.30
N ALA A 879 13.73 6.72 14.84
CA ALA A 879 14.08 7.09 16.20
C ALA A 879 12.85 7.59 16.97
N SER A 880 12.66 7.04 18.17
CA SER A 880 11.69 7.49 19.16
C SER A 880 12.34 7.55 20.56
N GLN A 881 11.61 7.99 21.58
CA GLN A 881 12.05 7.97 22.99
C GLN A 881 10.95 7.40 23.90
N VAL A 882 10.28 6.34 23.44
CA VAL A 882 9.14 5.73 24.15
C VAL A 882 9.59 4.44 24.83
N MET A 883 9.27 4.29 26.11
CA MET A 883 9.40 3.04 26.88
C MET A 883 8.00 2.46 27.16
N PRO A 884 7.86 1.14 27.34
CA PRO A 884 8.89 0.10 27.23
C PRO A 884 9.27 -0.24 25.78
N PHE A 885 10.38 -0.97 25.60
CA PHE A 885 10.76 -1.55 24.30
C PHE A 885 9.65 -2.43 23.73
N GLY A 886 9.51 -2.44 22.39
CA GLY A 886 8.47 -3.20 21.69
C GLY A 886 7.13 -2.45 21.62
N ASP A 887 7.16 -1.11 21.54
CA ASP A 887 5.95 -0.30 21.34
C ASP A 887 5.42 -0.52 19.91
N GLN A 888 4.18 -1.02 19.83
CA GLN A 888 3.59 -1.45 18.55
C GLN A 888 3.35 -0.30 17.58
N HIS A 889 3.11 0.93 18.06
CA HIS A 889 2.95 2.08 17.17
C HIS A 889 4.26 2.40 16.47
N VAL A 890 5.38 2.37 17.19
CA VAL A 890 6.70 2.65 16.60
C VAL A 890 7.17 1.51 15.70
N MET A 891 6.95 0.25 16.11
CA MET A 891 7.30 -0.92 15.29
C MET A 891 6.51 -0.96 13.97
N GLY A 892 5.22 -0.62 14.00
CA GLY A 892 4.42 -0.51 12.79
C GLY A 892 4.97 0.54 11.81
N GLN A 893 5.37 1.71 12.33
CA GLN A 893 5.95 2.76 11.49
C GLN A 893 7.33 2.42 10.95
N TRP A 894 8.14 1.65 11.70
CA TRP A 894 9.41 1.14 11.19
C TRP A 894 9.21 0.31 9.92
N GLY A 895 8.31 -0.69 9.97
CA GLY A 895 8.04 -1.56 8.81
C GLY A 895 7.46 -0.79 7.62
N ALA A 896 6.51 0.12 7.85
CA ALA A 896 5.90 0.93 6.80
C ALA A 896 6.90 1.86 6.11
N CYS A 897 7.74 2.57 6.88
CA CYS A 897 8.74 3.48 6.32
C CYS A 897 9.88 2.72 5.63
N GLU A 898 10.29 1.57 6.15
CA GLU A 898 11.25 0.69 5.48
C GLU A 898 10.72 0.22 4.11
N ALA A 899 9.46 -0.23 4.06
CA ALA A 899 8.82 -0.64 2.81
C ALA A 899 8.75 0.50 1.78
N ALA A 900 8.44 1.72 2.22
CA ALA A 900 8.43 2.90 1.36
C ALA A 900 9.82 3.19 0.75
N VAL A 901 10.90 3.01 1.52
CA VAL A 901 12.28 3.18 1.04
C VAL A 901 12.62 2.14 -0.02
N TYR A 902 12.28 0.87 0.17
CA TYR A 902 12.58 -0.18 -0.81
C TYR A 902 11.77 -0.03 -2.10
N ALA A 903 10.51 0.38 -2.00
CA ALA A 903 9.69 0.70 -3.16
C ALA A 903 10.34 1.83 -3.99
N ALA A 904 10.87 2.86 -3.32
CA ALA A 904 11.54 3.98 -3.95
C ALA A 904 12.91 3.64 -4.54
N HIS A 905 13.73 2.89 -3.79
CA HIS A 905 15.11 2.61 -4.17
C HIS A 905 15.22 1.62 -5.33
N SER A 906 14.28 0.69 -5.44
CA SER A 906 14.21 -0.24 -6.57
C SER A 906 13.93 0.48 -7.91
N ALA A 907 13.65 1.80 -7.89
CA ALA A 907 13.32 2.61 -9.05
C ALA A 907 14.49 3.25 -9.80
N ASP A 908 15.73 2.98 -9.39
CA ASP A 908 16.93 3.47 -10.08
C ASP A 908 17.98 2.37 -10.28
N PRO A 909 18.03 1.74 -11.47
CA PRO A 909 19.13 0.87 -11.84
C PRO A 909 19.80 1.32 -13.15
N ASP A 910 20.43 2.51 -13.21
CA ASP A 910 21.64 2.76 -14.00
C ASP A 910 22.12 4.23 -13.96
N VAL A 911 23.12 4.52 -13.12
CA VAL A 911 24.20 5.47 -13.50
C VAL A 911 25.54 4.87 -13.08
N GLY A 912 25.94 3.83 -13.80
CA GLY A 912 27.34 3.63 -14.11
C GLY A 912 27.79 4.76 -15.05
N SER A 913 28.75 5.56 -14.60
CA SER A 913 29.68 6.33 -15.44
C SER A 913 29.14 6.90 -16.76
N LEU A 914 28.64 8.13 -16.76
CA LEU A 914 28.69 8.98 -17.96
C LEU A 914 29.15 10.39 -17.56
N LYS A 915 30.39 10.70 -17.95
CA LYS A 915 30.93 12.05 -18.01
C LYS A 915 30.00 12.91 -18.89
N VAL A 916 29.60 14.07 -18.39
CA VAL A 916 29.57 15.33 -19.15
C VAL A 916 30.17 16.40 -18.27
#